data_AF-A0A2D7GVM5-F1
#
_entry.id   AF-A0A2D7GVM5-F1
#
_cell.length_a   1.000
_cell.length_b   1.000
_cell.length_c   1.000
_cell.angle_alpha   90.00
_cell.angle_beta   90.00
_cell.angle_gamma   90.00
#
_symmetry.space_group_name_H-M   'P 1'
#
loop_
_entity.id
_entity.type
_entity.pdbx_description
1 polymer ?
#
loop_
_entity_poly.entity_id
_entity_poly.type
_entity_poly.pdbx_seq_one_letter_code
_entity_poly.pdbx_strand_id
1 'polypeptide(L)'
;MTETLCSERLEIYRKTLEYPKVPIALRVGIVGPRKFTKAQESYCSQQLEQVIEQIAFVLHNYVSPNETKGSETERQYHRIASELYDCRENSLPIIRLTSSLAVGVDRLGMSAGFAKKLHKIARIEHAAILPFSKSQYRNDFEHKSSITNPALTEAQEFDQLIDNVVSQSVPRLVELDGDYTNDDSRDAAYFRCSKVLVENCDLIIAVYDGNSISNKNNKHKAGTQSSVQLALDARKPVIQIDPSGQQSCQILQSTRFGRGEAVETTSQTSIETLLSRLVLFTDIFRLDAGGVSSAPSDRENAILRSAEALQKGTKFLNFDGRCLPDYDYRGPINAKFSAFDKLRGSHSFNWFKQLFFDAKRVSQIKSEYKKNYTFNQVDEAETTVCPDAYFSHFQVADSLAVRYAAIHRSTFFLIYTLAALALISAAVGAIFKDYTAVLYTSVGLKAVALISIYLLYRYDAHNHHLWLQSRCLAEAIRPNVFLSALGRCFSFLDTRSSDEFMHREVLGHGHSGGQWVCIHAEAVTRYIGFRQCPMADTNYRESAIAFLQNKWLKGQSNYHINNAAKMKQLGEKLSSWTHWLFYLTAVFLVFKVVFIFLYTNGKVPETSFWYYPSKLTTLLTILFPILASFLFAVRNHAEFDISSQRSLTMLAFFNSMKEYFIRLRSDKNLGITRSTDALDVGLHKLSDVSAREVAEWLEIYEVKESEPG
;
A
#
# COMPACT_ATOMS: atom_id res chain seq x y z
N MET A 1 17.87 -21.05 -12.27
CA MET A 1 18.29 -20.05 -11.25
C MET A 1 19.55 -20.54 -10.51
N THR A 2 20.65 -19.78 -10.50
CA THR A 2 21.92 -20.13 -9.81
C THR A 2 21.84 -19.84 -8.30
N GLU A 3 22.62 -20.55 -7.46
CA GLU A 3 22.67 -20.32 -6.00
C GLU A 3 23.02 -18.85 -5.64
N THR A 4 23.91 -18.23 -6.42
CA THR A 4 24.32 -16.83 -6.25
C THR A 4 23.15 -15.86 -6.45
N LEU A 5 22.36 -16.04 -7.51
CA LEU A 5 21.18 -15.20 -7.78
C LEU A 5 20.10 -15.35 -6.70
N CYS A 6 19.97 -16.54 -6.13
CA CYS A 6 19.10 -16.79 -4.97
C CYS A 6 19.55 -15.99 -3.74
N SER A 7 20.86 -15.98 -3.47
CA SER A 7 21.43 -15.27 -2.32
C SER A 7 21.27 -13.74 -2.41
N GLU A 8 21.47 -13.16 -3.59
CA GLU A 8 21.29 -11.72 -3.83
C GLU A 8 19.84 -11.28 -3.65
N ARG A 9 18.89 -12.07 -4.14
CA ARG A 9 17.46 -11.79 -3.97
C ARG A 9 17.05 -11.85 -2.50
N LEU A 10 17.51 -12.86 -1.76
CA LEU A 10 17.23 -13.00 -0.33
C LEU A 10 17.86 -11.88 0.52
N GLU A 11 18.98 -11.32 0.09
CA GLU A 11 19.61 -10.18 0.75
C GLU A 11 18.73 -8.93 0.75
N ILE A 12 17.91 -8.72 -0.30
CA ILE A 12 16.94 -7.61 -0.35
C ILE A 12 15.97 -7.71 0.82
N TYR A 13 15.40 -8.90 1.06
CA TYR A 13 14.46 -9.14 2.16
C TYR A 13 15.11 -8.98 3.52
N ARG A 14 16.35 -9.46 3.69
CA ARG A 14 17.12 -9.30 4.93
C ARG A 14 17.34 -7.81 5.24
N LYS A 15 17.82 -7.04 4.27
CA LYS A 15 18.05 -5.59 4.42
C LYS A 15 16.76 -4.84 4.74
N THR A 16 15.66 -5.13 4.04
CA THR A 16 14.36 -4.49 4.32
C THR A 16 13.85 -4.82 5.72
N LEU A 17 14.08 -6.04 6.21
CA LEU A 17 13.69 -6.41 7.57
C LEU A 17 14.52 -5.69 8.64
N GLU A 18 15.84 -5.56 8.43
CA GLU A 18 16.74 -4.85 9.33
C GLU A 18 16.49 -3.34 9.33
N TYR A 19 16.23 -2.78 8.13
CA TYR A 19 16.05 -1.35 7.89
C TYR A 19 14.81 -1.11 7.01
N PRO A 20 13.60 -1.07 7.60
CA PRO A 20 12.37 -0.86 6.84
C PRO A 20 12.19 0.57 6.35
N LYS A 21 12.85 1.55 6.99
CA LYS A 21 12.88 2.94 6.52
C LYS A 21 13.74 3.02 5.26
N VAL A 22 13.26 3.78 4.28
CA VAL A 22 13.97 4.02 3.02
C VAL A 22 14.68 5.38 3.09
N PRO A 23 15.79 5.58 2.36
CA PRO A 23 16.41 6.91 2.27
C PRO A 23 15.47 7.89 1.56
N ILE A 24 15.69 9.18 1.80
CA ILE A 24 15.00 10.25 1.06
C ILE A 24 15.30 10.08 -0.43
N ALA A 25 14.25 10.00 -1.25
CA ALA A 25 14.36 9.92 -2.70
C ALA A 25 13.38 10.88 -3.36
N LEU A 26 13.87 11.65 -4.33
CA LEU A 26 13.08 12.55 -5.18
C LEU A 26 13.25 12.15 -6.64
N ARG A 27 12.14 11.94 -7.36
CA ARG A 27 12.14 11.64 -8.80
C ARG A 27 11.89 12.93 -9.57
N VAL A 28 12.85 13.35 -10.37
CA VAL A 28 12.83 14.61 -11.11
C VAL A 28 12.80 14.32 -12.60
N GLY A 29 11.72 14.69 -13.27
CA GLY A 29 11.60 14.59 -14.72
C GLY A 29 12.24 15.79 -15.40
N ILE A 30 12.97 15.57 -16.49
CA ILE A 30 13.59 16.65 -17.27
C ILE A 30 13.04 16.61 -18.68
N VAL A 31 12.47 17.75 -19.11
CA VAL A 31 11.86 17.91 -20.43
C VAL A 31 12.22 19.28 -21.01
N GLY A 32 12.42 19.35 -22.32
CA GLY A 32 12.65 20.64 -22.99
C GLY A 32 12.82 20.55 -24.50
N PRO A 33 13.05 21.69 -25.17
CA PRO A 33 13.18 21.74 -26.62
C PRO A 33 14.43 21.02 -27.11
N ARG A 34 14.35 20.55 -28.36
CA ARG A 34 15.46 19.86 -29.04
C ARG A 34 16.52 20.78 -29.63
N LYS A 35 16.18 22.05 -29.86
CA LYS A 35 17.03 23.00 -30.58
C LYS A 35 17.31 24.22 -29.70
N PHE A 36 18.59 24.59 -29.64
CA PHE A 36 19.08 25.77 -28.94
C PHE A 36 20.03 26.58 -29.80
N THR A 37 20.09 27.89 -29.53
CA THR A 37 21.30 28.66 -29.81
C THR A 37 22.33 28.40 -28.71
N LYS A 38 23.63 28.55 -29.00
CA LYS A 38 24.70 28.32 -28.00
C LYS A 38 24.53 29.16 -26.71
N ALA A 39 24.01 30.38 -26.84
CA ALA A 39 23.76 31.24 -25.69
C ALA A 39 22.64 30.68 -24.79
N GLN A 40 21.54 30.22 -25.40
CA GLN A 40 20.42 29.62 -24.66
C GLN A 40 20.83 28.29 -24.02
N GLU A 41 21.64 27.48 -24.70
CA GLU A 41 22.16 26.23 -24.17
C GLU A 41 22.98 26.47 -22.90
N SER A 42 23.97 27.38 -22.95
CA SER A 42 24.81 27.72 -21.80
C SER A 42 23.98 28.27 -20.64
N TYR A 43 23.00 29.14 -20.94
CA TYR A 43 22.10 29.70 -19.93
C TYR A 43 21.23 28.62 -19.29
N CYS A 44 20.55 27.79 -20.09
CA CYS A 44 19.68 26.73 -19.60
C CYS A 44 20.46 25.68 -18.80
N SER A 45 21.67 25.33 -19.24
CA SER A 45 22.55 24.42 -18.50
C SER A 45 22.90 24.97 -17.13
N GLN A 46 23.24 26.26 -17.03
CA GLN A 46 23.55 26.92 -15.76
C GLN A 46 22.33 26.99 -14.83
N GLN A 47 21.14 27.32 -15.37
CA GLN A 47 19.91 27.35 -14.59
C GLN A 47 19.52 25.96 -14.09
N LEU A 48 19.64 24.93 -14.94
CA LEU A 48 19.35 23.55 -14.57
C LEU A 48 20.29 23.06 -13.46
N GLU A 49 21.58 23.36 -13.58
CA GLU A 49 22.58 23.05 -12.54
C GLU A 49 22.25 23.75 -11.22
N GLN A 50 21.92 25.04 -11.26
CA GLN A 50 21.55 25.81 -10.08
C GLN A 50 20.30 25.24 -9.39
N VAL A 51 19.27 24.87 -10.13
CA VAL A 51 18.04 24.28 -9.57
C VAL A 51 18.33 22.93 -8.93
N ILE A 52 19.07 22.04 -9.61
CA ILE A 52 19.42 20.72 -9.08
C ILE A 52 20.29 20.85 -7.82
N GLU A 53 21.22 21.81 -7.79
CA GLU A 53 22.04 22.13 -6.62
C GLU A 53 21.20 22.59 -5.43
N GLN A 54 20.26 23.50 -5.64
CA GLN A 54 19.37 23.98 -4.59
C GLN A 54 18.52 22.85 -4.04
N ILE A 55 17.98 21.98 -4.90
CA ILE A 55 17.24 20.78 -4.50
C ILE A 55 18.14 19.86 -3.66
N ALA A 56 19.36 19.55 -4.14
CA ALA A 56 20.29 18.69 -3.44
C ALA A 56 20.67 19.24 -2.06
N PHE A 57 20.92 20.55 -1.95
CA PHE A 57 21.24 21.21 -0.70
C PHE A 57 20.09 21.13 0.31
N VAL A 58 18.85 21.42 -0.12
CA VAL A 58 17.67 21.34 0.76
C VAL A 58 17.45 19.91 1.25
N LEU A 59 17.50 18.92 0.35
CA LEU A 59 17.33 17.51 0.74
C LEU A 59 18.46 17.03 1.67
N HIS A 60 19.69 17.49 1.44
CA HIS A 60 20.82 17.19 2.32
C HIS A 60 20.60 17.75 3.73
N ASN A 61 20.12 18.97 3.85
CA ASN A 61 19.81 19.59 5.15
C ASN A 61 18.71 18.84 5.91
N TYR A 62 17.76 18.19 5.22
CA TYR A 62 16.78 17.33 5.89
C TYR A 62 17.43 16.07 6.49
N VAL A 63 18.44 15.50 5.84
CA VAL A 63 19.14 14.30 6.31
C VAL A 63 20.17 14.63 7.38
N SER A 64 20.97 15.67 7.16
CA SER A 64 22.11 16.04 8.00
C SER A 64 22.18 17.58 8.13
N PRO A 65 21.37 18.20 9.01
CA PRO A 65 21.35 19.64 9.17
C PRO A 65 22.68 20.14 9.75
N ASN A 66 23.01 21.40 9.51
CA ASN A 66 24.18 22.03 10.10
C ASN A 66 23.96 22.27 11.61
N GLU A 67 24.55 21.44 12.47
CA GLU A 67 24.33 21.43 13.92
C GLU A 67 24.61 22.78 14.62
N THR A 68 25.50 23.61 14.07
CA THR A 68 25.93 24.87 14.70
C THR A 68 25.21 26.11 14.19
N LYS A 69 24.56 26.06 13.02
CA LYS A 69 23.94 27.24 12.38
C LYS A 69 22.51 27.01 11.88
N GLY A 70 21.96 25.81 12.06
CA GLY A 70 20.62 25.47 11.58
C GLY A 70 19.52 26.28 12.28
N SER A 71 18.64 26.86 11.47
CA SER A 71 17.39 27.51 11.89
C SER A 71 16.45 26.54 12.62
N GLU A 72 15.47 27.07 13.36
CA GLU A 72 14.47 26.25 14.05
C GLU A 72 13.66 25.38 13.06
N THR A 73 13.32 25.96 11.90
CA THR A 73 12.64 25.26 10.80
C THR A 73 13.46 24.08 10.27
N GLU A 74 14.76 24.24 10.06
CA GLU A 74 15.64 23.15 9.60
C GLU A 74 15.70 22.02 10.62
N ARG A 75 15.73 22.34 11.93
CA ARG A 75 15.68 21.32 12.99
C ARG A 75 14.35 20.59 13.00
N GLN A 76 13.24 21.30 12.80
CA GLN A 76 11.91 20.68 12.70
C GLN A 76 11.85 19.74 11.50
N TYR A 77 12.33 20.17 10.33
CA TYR A 77 12.34 19.34 9.12
C TYR A 77 13.24 18.12 9.26
N HIS A 78 14.41 18.24 9.87
CA HIS A 78 15.25 17.09 10.17
C HIS A 78 14.58 16.11 11.14
N ARG A 79 13.89 16.60 12.17
CA ARG A 79 13.11 15.75 13.09
C ARG A 79 12.03 14.97 12.35
N ILE A 80 11.29 15.61 11.46
CA ILE A 80 10.28 14.92 10.62
C ILE A 80 10.97 13.89 9.72
N ALA A 81 12.09 14.27 9.07
CA ALA A 81 12.81 13.40 8.16
C ALA A 81 13.35 12.14 8.85
N SER A 82 13.95 12.26 10.04
CA SER A 82 14.52 11.12 10.77
C SER A 82 13.47 10.12 11.26
N GLU A 83 12.24 10.59 11.50
CA GLU A 83 11.11 9.73 11.85
C GLU A 83 10.53 9.00 10.64
N LEU A 84 10.55 9.60 9.45
CA LEU A 84 9.97 9.04 8.23
C LEU A 84 10.95 8.20 7.39
N TYR A 85 12.22 8.61 7.36
CA TYR A 85 13.24 8.12 6.43
C TYR A 85 14.47 7.56 7.15
N ASP A 86 15.30 6.83 6.41
CA ASP A 86 16.64 6.43 6.85
C ASP A 86 17.60 7.62 6.75
N CYS A 87 17.81 8.29 7.87
CA CYS A 87 18.74 9.42 8.03
C CYS A 87 19.97 9.05 8.89
N ARG A 88 20.46 7.82 8.79
CA ARG A 88 21.70 7.39 9.48
C ARG A 88 22.91 8.23 9.05
N GLU A 89 23.95 8.23 9.89
CA GLU A 89 25.22 8.89 9.59
C GLU A 89 25.77 8.44 8.21
N ASN A 90 26.13 9.42 7.37
CA ASN A 90 26.56 9.24 5.98
C ASN A 90 25.48 8.78 4.96
N SER A 91 24.20 8.74 5.34
CA SER A 91 23.12 8.60 4.36
C SER A 91 23.04 9.85 3.47
N LEU A 92 22.90 9.65 2.16
CA LEU A 92 22.70 10.74 1.20
C LEU A 92 21.30 10.64 0.59
N PRO A 93 20.60 11.77 0.40
CA PRO A 93 19.36 11.77 -0.36
C PRO A 93 19.64 11.37 -1.81
N ILE A 94 18.65 10.75 -2.43
CA ILE A 94 18.70 10.30 -3.82
C ILE A 94 17.91 11.28 -4.67
N ILE A 95 18.55 11.82 -5.71
CA ILE A 95 17.87 12.57 -6.77
C ILE A 95 17.94 11.73 -8.03
N ARG A 96 16.77 11.26 -8.48
CA ARG A 96 16.66 10.45 -9.69
C ARG A 96 16.22 11.32 -10.86
N LEU A 97 17.17 11.64 -11.73
CA LEU A 97 16.95 12.40 -12.95
C LEU A 97 16.38 11.47 -14.02
N THR A 98 15.18 11.75 -14.50
CA THR A 98 14.43 10.90 -15.43
C THR A 98 14.15 11.67 -16.72
N SER A 99 14.48 11.08 -17.88
CA SER A 99 14.33 11.75 -19.17
C SER A 99 14.01 10.78 -20.30
N SER A 100 13.51 11.31 -21.42
CA SER A 100 13.36 10.56 -22.67
C SER A 100 14.63 10.53 -23.53
N LEU A 101 15.70 11.20 -23.09
CA LEU A 101 17.00 11.30 -23.78
C LEU A 101 16.92 11.87 -25.20
N ALA A 102 15.85 12.62 -25.51
CA ALA A 102 15.77 13.40 -26.73
C ALA A 102 16.95 14.38 -26.85
N VAL A 103 17.35 14.76 -28.06
CA VAL A 103 18.39 15.80 -28.24
C VAL A 103 17.99 17.08 -27.49
N GLY A 104 18.95 17.82 -26.95
CA GLY A 104 18.71 19.10 -26.27
C GLY A 104 18.66 18.97 -24.75
N VAL A 105 17.62 19.53 -24.11
CA VAL A 105 17.51 19.64 -22.65
C VAL A 105 17.54 18.31 -21.92
N ASP A 106 16.84 17.33 -22.48
CA ASP A 106 16.79 15.97 -21.97
C ASP A 106 18.21 15.41 -21.73
N ARG A 107 19.17 15.71 -22.61
CA ARG A 107 20.57 15.27 -22.45
C ARG A 107 21.40 16.20 -21.58
N LEU A 108 21.19 17.51 -21.66
CA LEU A 108 21.83 18.48 -20.75
C LEU A 108 21.55 18.13 -19.28
N GLY A 109 20.30 17.77 -18.99
CA GLY A 109 19.85 17.35 -17.67
C GLY A 109 20.31 15.98 -17.22
N MET A 110 20.86 15.17 -18.12
CA MET A 110 21.39 13.85 -17.83
C MET A 110 22.92 13.83 -17.81
N SER A 111 23.53 15.01 -17.67
CA SER A 111 24.99 15.17 -17.61
C SER A 111 25.60 14.45 -16.41
N ALA A 112 26.62 13.64 -16.66
CA ALA A 112 27.43 13.00 -15.62
C ALA A 112 28.17 14.01 -14.71
N GLY A 113 28.21 15.30 -15.09
CA GLY A 113 28.75 16.39 -14.28
C GLY A 113 28.01 16.54 -12.94
N PHE A 114 26.69 16.36 -12.92
CA PHE A 114 25.90 16.48 -11.69
C PHE A 114 26.33 15.46 -10.63
N ALA A 115 26.49 14.20 -11.03
CA ALA A 115 26.93 13.14 -10.12
C ALA A 115 28.31 13.44 -9.52
N LYS A 116 29.25 13.97 -10.32
CA LYS A 116 30.59 14.34 -9.85
C LYS A 116 30.56 15.56 -8.92
N LYS A 117 29.76 16.58 -9.22
CA LYS A 117 29.72 17.81 -8.42
C LYS A 117 29.02 17.61 -7.08
N LEU A 118 27.94 16.83 -7.06
CA LEU A 118 27.03 16.70 -5.92
C LEU A 118 27.26 15.46 -5.05
N HIS A 119 28.24 14.60 -5.37
CA HIS A 119 28.51 13.33 -4.66
C HIS A 119 28.65 13.43 -3.13
N LYS A 120 28.98 14.60 -2.59
CA LYS A 120 29.10 14.84 -1.14
C LYS A 120 27.78 15.12 -0.44
N ILE A 121 26.77 15.60 -1.18
CA ILE A 121 25.49 16.06 -0.60
C ILE A 121 24.29 15.26 -1.10
N ALA A 122 24.37 14.64 -2.29
CA ALA A 122 23.30 13.81 -2.84
C ALA A 122 23.86 12.71 -3.75
N ARG A 123 23.13 11.59 -3.83
CA ARG A 123 23.36 10.54 -4.82
C ARG A 123 22.51 10.81 -6.04
N ILE A 124 23.15 11.09 -7.18
CA ILE A 124 22.47 11.27 -8.46
C ILE A 124 22.29 9.91 -9.13
N GLU A 125 21.05 9.55 -9.41
CA GLU A 125 20.67 8.39 -10.22
C GLU A 125 20.11 8.86 -11.56
N HIS A 126 20.49 8.19 -12.64
CA HIS A 126 19.96 8.45 -13.98
C HIS A 126 18.92 7.39 -14.35
N ALA A 127 17.78 7.83 -14.85
CA ALA A 127 16.72 6.95 -15.33
C ALA A 127 16.26 7.40 -16.72
N ALA A 128 15.92 6.44 -17.57
CA ALA A 128 15.47 6.72 -18.93
C ALA A 128 14.17 5.97 -19.25
N ILE A 129 13.26 6.66 -19.92
CA ILE A 129 12.03 6.09 -20.46
C ILE A 129 12.04 6.40 -21.94
N LEU A 130 12.14 5.38 -22.77
CA LEU A 130 12.22 5.51 -24.21
C LEU A 130 10.88 5.15 -24.85
N PRO A 131 10.45 5.87 -25.91
CA PRO A 131 9.22 5.56 -26.64
C PRO A 131 9.29 4.23 -27.41
N PHE A 132 10.49 3.75 -27.72
CA PHE A 132 10.77 2.54 -28.51
C PHE A 132 11.92 1.75 -27.88
N SER A 133 12.33 0.65 -28.50
CA SER A 133 13.60 -0.02 -28.14
C SER A 133 14.79 0.92 -28.30
N LYS A 134 15.87 0.69 -27.54
CA LYS A 134 17.13 1.44 -27.66
C LYS A 134 17.59 1.51 -29.12
N SER A 135 17.55 0.37 -29.83
CA SER A 135 18.02 0.27 -31.21
C SER A 135 17.15 1.04 -32.20
N GLN A 136 15.83 1.03 -32.02
CA GLN A 136 14.90 1.79 -32.87
C GLN A 136 15.02 3.29 -32.61
N TYR A 137 15.01 3.69 -31.33
CA TYR A 137 15.07 5.09 -30.95
C TYR A 137 16.39 5.75 -31.33
N ARG A 138 17.49 4.99 -31.34
CA ARG A 138 18.80 5.46 -31.81
C ARG A 138 18.76 5.98 -33.26
N ASN A 139 17.84 5.46 -34.10
CA ASN A 139 17.71 5.89 -35.49
C ASN A 139 17.10 7.29 -35.64
N ASP A 140 16.56 7.88 -34.56
CA ASP A 140 16.05 9.25 -34.54
C ASP A 140 17.14 10.32 -34.47
N PHE A 141 18.40 9.90 -34.30
CA PHE A 141 19.53 10.79 -34.07
C PHE A 141 20.47 10.82 -35.26
N GLU A 142 20.88 12.03 -35.66
CA GLU A 142 21.70 12.24 -36.84
C GLU A 142 23.20 12.01 -36.52
N HIS A 143 24.01 11.78 -37.56
CA HIS A 143 25.48 11.74 -37.45
C HIS A 143 26.12 13.14 -37.35
N LYS A 144 25.38 14.15 -36.87
CA LYS A 144 25.92 15.48 -36.60
C LYS A 144 26.49 15.55 -35.19
N SER A 145 27.40 16.50 -34.96
CA SER A 145 27.96 16.77 -33.64
C SER A 145 26.83 17.07 -32.64
N SER A 146 26.91 16.43 -31.47
CA SER A 146 26.02 16.71 -30.36
C SER A 146 26.16 18.16 -29.92
N ILE A 147 25.02 18.74 -29.55
CA ILE A 147 24.93 20.10 -29.01
C ILE A 147 25.70 20.18 -27.67
N THR A 148 25.52 19.19 -26.79
CA THR A 148 26.07 19.17 -25.43
C THR A 148 27.56 18.78 -25.38
N ASN A 149 27.99 17.96 -26.34
CA ASN A 149 29.37 17.50 -26.46
C ASN A 149 29.79 17.43 -27.93
N PRO A 150 30.39 18.51 -28.47
CA PRO A 150 30.76 18.59 -29.88
C PRO A 150 31.73 17.51 -30.37
N ALA A 151 32.42 16.81 -29.45
CA ALA A 151 33.33 15.71 -29.76
C ALA A 151 32.62 14.40 -30.12
N LEU A 152 31.31 14.31 -29.87
CA LEU A 152 30.49 13.13 -30.14
C LEU A 152 29.42 13.46 -31.18
N THR A 153 28.97 12.45 -31.92
CA THR A 153 27.70 12.55 -32.66
C THR A 153 26.50 12.41 -31.75
N GLU A 154 25.31 12.87 -32.16
CA GLU A 154 24.08 12.71 -31.36
C GLU A 154 23.80 11.25 -31.02
N ALA A 155 24.08 10.32 -31.94
CA ALA A 155 23.89 8.89 -31.69
C ALA A 155 24.92 8.33 -30.69
N GLN A 156 26.19 8.76 -30.76
CA GLN A 156 27.23 8.34 -29.81
C GLN A 156 26.97 8.87 -28.39
N GLU A 157 26.51 10.11 -28.28
CA GLU A 157 26.12 10.67 -26.98
C GLU A 157 24.93 9.90 -26.38
N PHE A 158 23.92 9.57 -27.19
CA PHE A 158 22.80 8.73 -26.76
C PHE A 158 23.28 7.37 -26.24
N ASP A 159 24.17 6.70 -26.98
CA ASP A 159 24.74 5.42 -26.56
C ASP A 159 25.45 5.55 -25.20
N GLN A 160 26.27 6.59 -25.03
CA GLN A 160 26.98 6.87 -23.76
C GLN A 160 26.00 7.12 -22.60
N LEU A 161 24.93 7.87 -22.82
CA LEU A 161 23.92 8.14 -21.79
C LEU A 161 23.16 6.88 -21.39
N ILE A 162 22.81 6.02 -22.35
CA ILE A 162 22.19 4.73 -22.03
C ILE A 162 23.16 3.85 -21.24
N ASP A 163 24.44 3.82 -21.61
CA ASP A 163 25.44 3.03 -20.90
C ASP A 163 25.62 3.54 -19.46
N ASN A 164 25.55 4.86 -19.24
CA ASN A 164 25.49 5.44 -17.89
C ASN A 164 24.25 4.99 -17.11
N VAL A 165 23.08 4.88 -17.75
CA VAL A 165 21.85 4.41 -17.10
C VAL A 165 21.96 2.94 -16.72
N VAL A 166 22.46 2.09 -17.62
CA VAL A 166 22.50 0.63 -17.47
C VAL A 166 23.67 0.15 -16.60
N SER A 167 24.78 0.89 -16.53
CA SER A 167 25.94 0.54 -15.70
C SER A 167 25.79 0.85 -14.20
N GLN A 168 24.71 1.54 -13.81
CA GLN A 168 24.38 1.75 -12.41
C GLN A 168 24.09 0.43 -11.69
N SER A 169 24.28 0.40 -10.37
CA SER A 169 24.00 -0.77 -9.53
C SER A 169 22.55 -1.27 -9.66
N VAL A 170 21.62 -0.36 -9.95
CA VAL A 170 20.24 -0.68 -10.30
C VAL A 170 19.92 -0.01 -11.64
N PRO A 171 19.87 -0.75 -12.75
CA PRO A 171 19.51 -0.22 -14.06
C PRO A 171 18.06 0.30 -14.08
N ARG A 172 17.88 1.54 -14.54
CA ARG A 172 16.60 2.28 -14.57
C ARG A 172 16.23 2.66 -16.01
N LEU A 173 15.86 1.67 -16.82
CA LEU A 173 15.54 1.89 -18.24
C LEU A 173 14.20 1.25 -18.60
N VAL A 174 13.24 2.04 -19.06
CA VAL A 174 12.01 1.53 -19.70
C VAL A 174 12.13 1.72 -21.21
N GLU A 175 11.95 0.66 -21.98
CA GLU A 175 11.85 0.72 -23.44
C GLU A 175 10.42 0.36 -23.83
N LEU A 176 9.59 1.36 -24.13
CA LEU A 176 8.18 1.16 -24.41
C LEU A 176 7.96 0.42 -25.73
N ASP A 177 6.81 -0.23 -25.84
CA ASP A 177 6.37 -0.93 -27.06
C ASP A 177 5.65 0.00 -28.05
N GLY A 178 6.22 1.20 -28.24
CA GLY A 178 5.73 2.15 -29.24
C GLY A 178 5.82 1.61 -30.66
N ASP A 179 4.86 2.01 -31.50
CA ASP A 179 4.85 1.65 -32.91
C ASP A 179 5.60 2.72 -33.73
N TYR A 180 6.63 2.28 -34.44
CA TYR A 180 7.54 3.11 -35.23
C TYR A 180 7.18 3.11 -36.75
N THR A 181 6.05 2.53 -37.16
CA THR A 181 5.74 2.29 -38.58
C THR A 181 5.31 3.54 -39.36
N ASN A 182 4.62 4.49 -38.73
CA ASN A 182 4.11 5.70 -39.35
C ASN A 182 4.15 6.88 -38.37
N ASP A 183 4.08 8.11 -38.89
CA ASP A 183 4.24 9.33 -38.10
C ASP A 183 3.19 9.48 -36.99
N ASP A 184 1.92 9.15 -37.24
CA ASP A 184 0.85 9.25 -36.23
C ASP A 184 1.09 8.28 -35.06
N SER A 185 1.51 7.06 -35.37
CA SER A 185 1.81 6.02 -34.37
C SER A 185 3.07 6.36 -33.58
N ARG A 186 4.04 6.97 -34.26
CA ARG A 186 5.28 7.48 -33.66
C ARG A 186 4.99 8.65 -32.71
N ASP A 187 4.16 9.61 -33.11
CA ASP A 187 3.70 10.72 -32.26
C ASP A 187 2.94 10.21 -31.03
N ALA A 188 2.06 9.21 -31.20
CA ALA A 188 1.38 8.56 -30.08
C ALA A 188 2.36 7.88 -29.10
N ALA A 189 3.41 7.23 -29.61
CA ALA A 189 4.45 6.62 -28.78
C ALA A 189 5.25 7.67 -27.98
N TYR A 190 5.58 8.82 -28.56
CA TYR A 190 6.20 9.92 -27.83
C TYR A 190 5.29 10.51 -26.76
N PHE A 191 4.02 10.75 -27.08
CA PHE A 191 3.04 11.25 -26.11
C PHE A 191 2.91 10.28 -24.92
N ARG A 192 2.86 8.97 -25.21
CA ARG A 192 2.84 7.93 -24.20
C ARG A 192 4.12 7.93 -23.34
N CYS A 193 5.28 8.10 -23.97
CA CYS A 193 6.54 8.24 -23.25
C CYS A 193 6.49 9.40 -22.24
N SER A 194 5.94 10.55 -22.64
CA SER A 194 5.70 11.67 -21.71
C SER A 194 4.79 11.30 -20.55
N LYS A 195 3.71 10.55 -20.81
CA LYS A 195 2.79 10.09 -19.76
C LYS A 195 3.49 9.20 -18.73
N VAL A 196 4.20 8.17 -19.19
CA VAL A 196 4.98 7.25 -18.33
C VAL A 196 6.07 8.00 -17.56
N LEU A 197 6.71 8.99 -18.18
CA LEU A 197 7.69 9.87 -17.52
C LEU A 197 7.04 10.64 -16.38
N VAL A 198 5.93 11.32 -16.65
CA VAL A 198 5.19 12.08 -15.63
C VAL A 198 4.75 11.16 -14.49
N GLU A 199 4.16 9.99 -14.76
CA GLU A 199 3.77 8.99 -13.77
C GLU A 199 4.92 8.62 -12.81
N ASN A 200 6.14 8.52 -13.33
CA ASN A 200 7.33 8.15 -12.59
C ASN A 200 8.12 9.32 -11.97
N CYS A 201 7.59 10.55 -12.00
CA CYS A 201 8.22 11.73 -11.39
C CYS A 201 7.41 12.28 -10.21
N ASP A 202 8.07 12.98 -9.30
CA ASP A 202 7.44 13.78 -8.23
C ASP A 202 7.43 15.28 -8.57
N LEU A 203 8.39 15.70 -9.40
CA LEU A 203 8.62 17.07 -9.84
C LEU A 203 9.11 17.03 -11.29
N ILE A 204 8.71 17.99 -12.12
CA ILE A 204 9.26 18.19 -13.46
C ILE A 204 10.07 19.48 -13.50
N ILE A 205 11.27 19.44 -14.09
CA ILE A 205 12.00 20.64 -14.52
C ILE A 205 11.81 20.76 -16.03
N ALA A 206 11.12 21.79 -16.46
CA ALA A 206 10.77 22.02 -17.85
C ALA A 206 11.45 23.28 -18.37
N VAL A 207 12.27 23.14 -19.42
CA VAL A 207 12.74 24.32 -20.18
C VAL A 207 11.68 24.64 -21.23
N TYR A 208 10.95 25.74 -21.03
CA TYR A 208 9.74 26.05 -21.79
C TYR A 208 9.47 27.55 -21.74
N ASP A 209 9.11 28.13 -22.89
CA ASP A 209 8.93 29.57 -23.09
C ASP A 209 7.49 30.06 -22.79
N GLY A 210 6.59 29.19 -22.35
CA GLY A 210 5.19 29.54 -22.11
C GLY A 210 4.35 29.73 -23.37
N ASN A 211 4.98 29.93 -24.54
CA ASN A 211 4.35 30.36 -25.78
C ASN A 211 4.41 29.25 -26.84
N SER A 212 3.49 28.29 -26.74
CA SER A 212 3.16 27.44 -27.88
C SER A 212 1.68 27.57 -28.18
N ILE A 213 1.40 28.30 -29.28
CA ILE A 213 0.09 28.48 -29.88
C ILE A 213 -0.62 27.12 -29.92
N SER A 214 -1.75 27.03 -29.22
CA SER A 214 -2.67 25.91 -29.34
C SER A 214 -3.10 25.83 -30.81
N ASN A 215 -2.50 24.93 -31.57
CA ASN A 215 -3.17 24.42 -32.76
C ASN A 215 -4.31 23.54 -32.25
N LYS A 216 -5.46 24.17 -31.93
CA LYS A 216 -6.69 23.56 -31.39
C LYS A 216 -7.28 22.43 -32.25
N ASN A 217 -6.64 22.09 -33.37
CA ASN A 217 -7.16 21.15 -34.36
C ASN A 217 -6.48 19.76 -34.35
N ASN A 218 -5.43 19.51 -33.56
CA ASN A 218 -4.78 18.19 -33.53
C ASN A 218 -4.79 17.57 -32.13
N LYS A 219 -5.53 16.46 -31.98
CA LYS A 219 -5.89 15.89 -30.68
C LYS A 219 -4.74 15.26 -29.87
N HIS A 220 -3.53 15.04 -30.39
CA HIS A 220 -2.48 14.31 -29.65
C HIS A 220 -1.04 14.65 -30.11
N LYS A 221 -0.61 15.92 -30.11
CA LYS A 221 0.81 16.21 -30.41
C LYS A 221 1.71 16.09 -29.18
N ALA A 222 2.73 15.24 -29.29
CA ALA A 222 3.80 15.12 -28.32
C ALA A 222 4.70 16.38 -28.29
N GLY A 223 5.24 16.73 -27.12
CA GLY A 223 6.19 17.83 -26.93
C GLY A 223 6.36 18.26 -25.48
N THR A 224 7.21 19.28 -25.23
CA THR A 224 7.45 19.80 -23.88
C THR A 224 6.16 20.30 -23.22
N GLN A 225 5.32 21.03 -23.97
CA GLN A 225 4.03 21.53 -23.47
C GLN A 225 3.09 20.39 -23.05
N SER A 226 3.03 19.29 -23.81
CA SER A 226 2.18 18.15 -23.43
C SER A 226 2.67 17.51 -22.13
N SER A 227 3.99 17.40 -21.93
CA SER A 227 4.56 16.90 -20.67
C SER A 227 4.25 17.82 -19.49
N VAL A 228 4.32 19.14 -19.68
CA VAL A 228 3.94 20.13 -18.65
C VAL A 228 2.45 20.02 -18.31
N GLN A 229 1.57 19.95 -19.31
CA GLN A 229 0.13 19.78 -19.07
C GLN A 229 -0.18 18.48 -18.36
N LEU A 230 0.40 17.35 -18.80
CA LEU A 230 0.26 16.05 -18.13
C LEU A 230 0.70 16.11 -16.67
N ALA A 231 1.79 16.83 -16.37
CA ALA A 231 2.26 17.02 -15.00
C ALA A 231 1.26 17.81 -14.17
N LEU A 232 0.77 18.94 -14.69
CA LEU A 232 -0.23 19.77 -13.99
C LEU A 232 -1.56 19.04 -13.79
N ASP A 233 -2.03 18.29 -14.79
CA ASP A 233 -3.23 17.45 -14.69
C ASP A 233 -3.07 16.35 -13.63
N ALA A 234 -1.87 15.78 -13.53
CA ALA A 234 -1.48 14.85 -12.48
C ALA A 234 -1.11 15.54 -11.13
N ARG A 235 -1.34 16.86 -11.01
CA ARG A 235 -1.03 17.68 -9.82
C ARG A 235 0.44 17.65 -9.39
N LYS A 236 1.34 17.40 -10.34
CA LYS A 236 2.78 17.41 -10.14
C LYS A 236 3.33 18.82 -10.40
N PRO A 237 4.14 19.37 -9.49
CA PRO A 237 4.74 20.68 -9.66
C PRO A 237 5.72 20.68 -10.85
N VAL A 238 5.84 21.83 -11.50
CA VAL A 238 6.77 22.05 -12.61
C VAL A 238 7.65 23.26 -12.30
N ILE A 239 8.97 23.11 -12.30
CA ILE A 239 9.91 24.24 -12.32
C ILE A 239 10.17 24.59 -13.78
N GLN A 240 9.66 25.74 -14.20
CA GLN A 240 9.83 26.28 -15.54
C GLN A 240 11.12 27.11 -15.62
N ILE A 241 11.95 26.82 -16.62
CA ILE A 241 13.10 27.62 -17.02
C ILE A 241 12.78 28.23 -18.39
N ASP A 242 12.68 29.56 -18.47
CA ASP A 242 12.47 30.25 -19.74
C ASP A 242 13.78 30.24 -20.56
N PRO A 243 13.81 29.58 -21.74
CA PRO A 243 15.02 29.49 -22.55
C PRO A 243 15.50 30.84 -23.10
N SER A 244 14.64 31.88 -23.12
CA SER A 244 15.03 33.22 -23.57
C SER A 244 15.72 34.05 -22.48
N GLY A 245 15.63 33.62 -21.22
CA GLY A 245 16.14 34.35 -20.06
C GLY A 245 15.41 35.68 -19.79
N GLN A 246 14.26 35.93 -20.43
CA GLN A 246 13.45 37.12 -20.18
C GLN A 246 12.67 37.02 -18.86
N GLN A 247 12.30 35.79 -18.48
CA GLN A 247 11.63 35.49 -17.23
C GLN A 247 12.56 34.71 -16.29
N SER A 248 12.54 35.07 -15.00
CA SER A 248 13.15 34.25 -13.95
C SER A 248 12.48 32.88 -13.87
N CYS A 249 13.20 31.84 -13.46
CA CYS A 249 12.63 30.51 -13.23
C CYS A 249 11.39 30.57 -12.32
N GLN A 250 10.35 29.81 -12.66
CA GLN A 250 9.06 29.80 -11.95
C GLN A 250 8.68 28.40 -11.50
N ILE A 251 7.90 28.30 -10.42
CA ILE A 251 7.26 27.09 -9.96
C ILE A 251 5.78 27.17 -10.35
N LEU A 252 5.36 26.29 -11.23
CA LEU A 252 3.97 26.10 -11.63
C LEU A 252 3.37 24.95 -10.80
N GLN A 253 2.23 25.19 -10.17
CA GLN A 253 1.51 24.17 -9.42
C GLN A 253 0.02 24.24 -9.71
N SER A 254 -0.64 23.09 -9.79
CA SER A 254 -2.10 23.05 -9.75
C SER A 254 -2.57 23.56 -8.39
N THR A 255 -3.49 24.53 -8.40
CA THR A 255 -4.21 24.94 -7.18
C THR A 255 -4.98 23.76 -6.58
N ARG A 256 -5.29 23.84 -5.27
CA ARG A 256 -5.99 22.81 -4.49
C ARG A 256 -7.33 22.35 -5.11
N PHE A 257 -7.93 23.17 -5.96
CA PHE A 257 -9.19 22.93 -6.66
C PHE A 257 -9.05 22.59 -8.16
N GLY A 258 -7.83 22.32 -8.64
CA GLY A 258 -7.59 21.79 -9.99
C GLY A 258 -7.96 22.73 -11.16
N ARG A 259 -8.31 24.00 -10.91
CA ARG A 259 -8.84 24.93 -11.93
C ARG A 259 -7.94 26.12 -12.26
N GLY A 260 -6.79 26.25 -11.60
CA GLY A 260 -5.85 27.34 -11.84
C GLY A 260 -4.40 26.97 -11.53
N GLU A 261 -3.46 27.61 -12.22
CA GLU A 261 -2.02 27.49 -12.03
C GLU A 261 -1.55 28.56 -11.02
N ALA A 262 -1.00 28.13 -9.90
CA ALA A 262 -0.25 29.04 -9.02
C ALA A 262 1.17 29.16 -9.57
N VAL A 263 1.59 30.38 -9.84
CA VAL A 263 2.92 30.72 -10.35
C VAL A 263 3.70 31.46 -9.27
N GLU A 264 4.80 30.88 -8.82
CA GLU A 264 5.70 31.47 -7.83
C GLU A 264 7.12 31.58 -8.40
N THR A 265 7.83 32.69 -8.15
CA THR A 265 9.23 32.84 -8.59
C THR A 265 10.14 31.91 -7.80
N THR A 266 11.07 31.25 -8.49
CA THR A 266 12.03 30.32 -7.87
C THR A 266 13.01 31.09 -6.97
N SER A 267 12.99 30.74 -5.69
CA SER A 267 13.88 31.16 -4.63
C SER A 267 14.22 29.97 -3.73
N GLN A 268 15.29 30.08 -2.93
CA GLN A 268 15.67 29.05 -1.96
C GLN A 268 14.49 28.64 -1.06
N THR A 269 13.74 29.63 -0.55
CA THR A 269 12.58 29.42 0.33
C THR A 269 11.40 28.76 -0.38
N SER A 270 11.15 29.12 -1.64
CA SER A 270 10.07 28.48 -2.43
C SER A 270 10.39 27.01 -2.75
N ILE A 271 11.66 26.68 -3.07
CA ILE A 271 12.11 25.30 -3.27
C ILE A 271 12.03 24.52 -1.97
N GLU A 272 12.45 25.11 -0.85
CA GLU A 272 12.33 24.49 0.47
C GLU A 272 10.86 24.22 0.83
N THR A 273 9.97 25.17 0.57
CA THR A 273 8.52 25.00 0.80
C THR A 273 7.96 23.88 -0.07
N LEU A 274 8.30 23.87 -1.36
CA LEU A 274 7.94 22.82 -2.32
C LEU A 274 8.42 21.43 -1.86
N LEU A 275 9.70 21.31 -1.53
CA LEU A 275 10.30 20.03 -1.11
C LEU A 275 9.78 19.58 0.25
N SER A 276 9.47 20.50 1.17
CA SER A 276 8.83 20.15 2.44
C SER A 276 7.45 19.52 2.21
N ARG A 277 6.69 20.00 1.23
CA ARG A 277 5.39 19.41 0.87
C ARG A 277 5.56 18.07 0.17
N LEU A 278 6.43 18.00 -0.82
CA LEU A 278 6.63 16.77 -1.60
C LEU A 278 7.23 15.65 -0.75
N VAL A 279 8.32 15.92 -0.03
CA VAL A 279 9.16 14.91 0.63
C VAL A 279 8.81 14.77 2.11
N LEU A 280 8.53 15.87 2.82
CA LEU A 280 8.20 15.81 4.25
C LEU A 280 6.69 15.79 4.52
N PHE A 281 5.86 15.91 3.49
CA PHE A 281 4.40 15.86 3.57
C PHE A 281 3.80 16.89 4.54
N THR A 282 4.40 18.08 4.61
CA THR A 282 4.02 19.13 5.57
C THR A 282 2.59 19.61 5.43
N ASP A 283 1.98 19.44 4.26
CA ASP A 283 0.57 19.75 4.00
C ASP A 283 -0.40 18.73 4.63
N ILE A 284 0.00 17.47 4.77
CA ILE A 284 -0.78 16.44 5.48
C ILE A 284 -0.91 16.77 6.97
N PHE A 285 0.12 17.38 7.57
CA PHE A 285 0.10 17.78 8.98
C PHE A 285 -0.77 19.02 9.26
N ARG A 286 -1.05 19.85 8.25
CA ARG A 286 -1.68 21.18 8.39
C ARG A 286 -3.15 21.22 7.95
N LEU A 287 -3.85 20.08 7.92
CA LEU A 287 -5.26 19.98 7.52
C LEU A 287 -6.23 20.58 8.56
N ASP A 288 -6.04 21.84 8.98
CA ASP A 288 -6.96 22.55 9.88
C ASP A 288 -7.17 23.99 9.39
N ALA A 289 -8.22 24.19 8.59
CA ALA A 289 -8.84 25.50 8.39
C ALA A 289 -10.34 25.48 8.76
N GLY A 290 -10.80 24.43 9.47
CA GLY A 290 -12.22 24.20 9.72
C GLY A 290 -12.52 23.50 11.05
N GLY A 291 -12.13 24.12 12.16
CA GLY A 291 -12.96 24.07 13.37
C GLY A 291 -12.90 22.86 14.32
N VAL A 292 -11.87 22.00 14.32
CA VAL A 292 -11.69 20.99 15.39
C VAL A 292 -10.36 21.20 16.13
N SER A 293 -10.46 21.19 17.46
CA SER A 293 -9.55 21.77 18.46
C SER A 293 -8.27 20.96 18.76
N SER A 294 -7.57 20.40 17.77
CA SER A 294 -6.22 19.84 17.99
C SER A 294 -5.15 20.79 17.50
N ALA A 295 -4.18 21.15 18.34
CA ALA A 295 -3.03 21.94 17.89
C ALA A 295 -2.28 21.16 16.80
N PRO A 296 -1.81 21.80 15.70
CA PRO A 296 -1.11 21.14 14.60
C PRO A 296 0.06 20.23 15.04
N SER A 297 0.70 20.54 16.18
CA SER A 297 1.76 19.73 16.79
C SER A 297 1.31 18.34 17.25
N ASP A 298 0.05 18.18 17.69
CA ASP A 298 -0.44 16.91 18.23
C ASP A 298 -0.71 15.90 17.12
N ARG A 299 -1.25 16.37 16.00
CA ARG A 299 -1.45 15.60 14.76
C ARG A 299 -0.12 15.14 14.18
N GLU A 300 0.82 16.06 13.99
CA GLU A 300 2.17 15.75 13.52
C GLU A 300 2.80 14.66 14.40
N ASN A 301 2.79 14.84 15.72
CA ASN A 301 3.36 13.87 16.64
C ASN A 301 2.61 12.51 16.63
N ALA A 302 1.30 12.49 16.42
CA ALA A 302 0.55 11.23 16.28
C ALA A 302 0.99 10.45 15.05
N ILE A 303 1.12 11.12 13.90
CA ILE A 303 1.54 10.49 12.63
C ILE A 303 2.96 9.96 12.75
N LEU A 304 3.90 10.76 13.29
CA LEU A 304 5.29 10.34 13.45
C LEU A 304 5.42 9.15 14.42
N ARG A 305 4.70 9.14 15.54
CA ARG A 305 4.67 7.98 16.46
C ARG A 305 4.15 6.71 15.79
N SER A 306 3.13 6.83 14.94
CA SER A 306 2.61 5.69 14.19
C SER A 306 3.58 5.18 13.12
N ALA A 307 4.33 6.07 12.46
CA ALA A 307 5.40 5.69 11.54
C ALA A 307 6.51 4.88 12.23
N GLU A 308 6.90 5.29 13.44
CA GLU A 308 7.91 4.59 14.25
C GLU A 308 7.45 3.17 14.67
N ALA A 309 6.13 2.95 14.76
CA ALA A 309 5.57 1.65 15.14
C ALA A 309 5.92 0.54 14.13
N LEU A 310 6.05 0.87 12.83
CA LEU A 310 6.49 -0.08 11.81
C LEU A 310 7.90 -0.60 12.12
N GLN A 311 8.83 0.31 12.43
CA GLN A 311 10.22 -0.03 12.76
C GLN A 311 10.30 -0.82 14.07
N LYS A 312 9.57 -0.40 15.10
CA LYS A 312 9.46 -1.16 16.36
C LYS A 312 8.83 -2.54 16.15
N GLY A 313 8.01 -2.69 15.12
CA GLY A 313 7.34 -3.93 14.75
C GLY A 313 8.27 -5.01 14.22
N THR A 314 9.38 -4.66 13.54
CA THR A 314 10.25 -5.64 12.86
C THR A 314 10.87 -6.67 13.81
N LYS A 315 11.05 -6.33 15.10
CA LYS A 315 11.48 -7.28 16.15
C LYS A 315 10.53 -8.46 16.34
N PHE A 316 9.27 -8.31 15.90
CA PHE A 316 8.25 -9.35 15.91
C PHE A 316 8.11 -10.10 14.58
N LEU A 317 9.10 -9.97 13.70
CA LEU A 317 9.20 -10.71 12.47
C LEU A 317 10.40 -11.68 12.53
N ASN A 318 10.39 -12.69 11.68
CA ASN A 318 11.52 -13.59 11.46
C ASN A 318 11.84 -13.70 9.97
N PHE A 319 13.09 -14.05 9.69
CA PHE A 319 13.59 -14.29 8.34
C PHE A 319 13.85 -15.78 8.16
N ASP A 320 13.28 -16.39 7.12
CA ASP A 320 13.57 -17.75 6.69
C ASP A 320 14.26 -17.74 5.32
N GLY A 321 15.59 -17.86 5.32
CA GLY A 321 16.41 -17.88 4.11
C GLY A 321 16.21 -19.10 3.22
N ARG A 322 15.36 -20.06 3.61
CA ARG A 322 15.00 -21.23 2.78
C ARG A 322 13.72 -20.99 1.97
N CYS A 323 12.96 -19.95 2.29
CA CYS A 323 11.70 -19.65 1.64
C CYS A 323 11.90 -18.60 0.54
N LEU A 324 11.47 -18.90 -0.68
CA LEU A 324 11.45 -17.91 -1.77
C LEU A 324 10.10 -17.20 -1.83
N PRO A 325 10.07 -15.94 -2.32
CA PRO A 325 8.82 -15.21 -2.49
C PRO A 325 7.94 -15.86 -3.56
N ASP A 326 6.63 -15.95 -3.28
CA ASP A 326 5.63 -16.39 -4.27
C ASP A 326 5.01 -15.23 -5.07
N TYR A 327 5.31 -13.99 -4.65
CA TYR A 327 4.77 -12.73 -5.17
C TYR A 327 3.25 -12.59 -5.09
N ASP A 328 2.63 -13.31 -4.15
CA ASP A 328 1.22 -13.19 -3.80
C ASP A 328 1.10 -12.83 -2.31
N TYR A 329 1.62 -13.70 -1.43
CA TYR A 329 1.57 -13.51 0.03
C TYR A 329 2.77 -14.09 0.78
N ARG A 330 3.34 -15.22 0.35
CA ARG A 330 4.37 -15.94 1.08
C ARG A 330 5.78 -15.50 0.66
N GLY A 331 6.69 -15.57 1.61
CA GLY A 331 8.11 -15.51 1.31
C GLY A 331 8.99 -15.53 2.56
N PRO A 332 10.19 -14.91 2.50
CA PRO A 332 11.19 -15.03 3.54
C PRO A 332 10.81 -14.40 4.89
N ILE A 333 10.03 -13.32 4.88
CA ILE A 333 9.68 -12.58 6.11
C ILE A 333 8.34 -13.09 6.63
N ASN A 334 8.29 -13.51 7.89
CA ASN A 334 7.07 -14.04 8.51
C ASN A 334 6.83 -13.43 9.90
N ALA A 335 5.58 -13.56 10.37
CA ALA A 335 5.20 -13.16 11.72
C ALA A 335 5.81 -14.08 12.78
N LYS A 336 6.51 -13.50 13.77
CA LYS A 336 7.02 -14.20 14.95
C LYS A 336 6.04 -14.02 16.11
N PHE A 337 5.74 -15.11 16.82
CA PHE A 337 4.93 -15.10 18.05
C PHE A 337 5.78 -15.50 19.24
N SER A 338 5.86 -14.64 20.26
CA SER A 338 6.58 -14.92 21.51
C SER A 338 5.84 -15.95 22.37
N ALA A 339 6.53 -16.56 23.34
CA ALA A 339 5.89 -17.45 24.32
C ALA A 339 4.77 -16.73 25.08
N PHE A 340 4.95 -15.43 25.34
CA PHE A 340 3.95 -14.60 26.01
C PHE A 340 2.72 -14.34 25.14
N ASP A 341 2.88 -14.14 23.83
CA ASP A 341 1.74 -14.01 22.90
C ASP A 341 0.93 -15.32 22.86
N LYS A 342 1.63 -16.47 22.85
CA LYS A 342 1.00 -17.79 22.90
C LYS A 342 0.24 -18.00 24.22
N LEU A 343 0.82 -17.59 25.35
CA LEU A 343 0.19 -17.66 26.67
C LEU A 343 -1.08 -16.80 26.74
N ARG A 344 -1.07 -15.63 26.09
CA ARG A 344 -2.23 -14.75 25.92
C ARG A 344 -3.20 -15.23 24.84
N GLY A 345 -2.97 -16.43 24.30
CA GLY A 345 -3.91 -17.07 23.40
C GLY A 345 -3.91 -16.52 21.99
N SER A 346 -2.79 -16.01 21.44
CA SER A 346 -2.72 -15.54 20.04
C SER A 346 -3.16 -16.58 18.99
N HIS A 347 -3.33 -17.84 19.39
CA HIS A 347 -3.87 -18.92 18.57
C HIS A 347 -5.26 -19.42 19.00
N SER A 348 -5.84 -18.90 20.09
CA SER A 348 -7.11 -19.34 20.67
C SER A 348 -8.26 -19.24 19.68
N PHE A 349 -8.35 -18.12 18.96
CA PHE A 349 -9.39 -17.98 17.93
C PHE A 349 -9.18 -18.93 16.74
N ASN A 350 -7.93 -19.19 16.35
CA ASN A 350 -7.64 -20.15 15.29
C ASN A 350 -7.98 -21.58 15.71
N TRP A 351 -7.65 -21.95 16.95
CA TRP A 351 -8.06 -23.22 17.54
C TRP A 351 -9.58 -23.36 17.59
N PHE A 352 -10.29 -22.31 18.03
CA PHE A 352 -11.75 -22.28 18.04
C PHE A 352 -12.34 -22.52 16.66
N LYS A 353 -11.84 -21.82 15.62
CA LYS A 353 -12.29 -22.03 14.24
C LYS A 353 -12.10 -23.48 13.79
N GLN A 354 -11.00 -24.14 14.17
CA GLN A 354 -10.75 -25.53 13.80
C GLN A 354 -11.80 -26.49 14.34
N LEU A 355 -12.42 -26.20 15.50
CA LEU A 355 -13.51 -27.02 16.05
C LEU A 355 -14.76 -27.05 15.15
N PHE A 356 -15.02 -25.96 14.43
CA PHE A 356 -16.19 -25.82 13.56
C PHE A 356 -15.86 -25.96 12.07
N PHE A 357 -14.58 -26.13 11.73
CA PHE A 357 -14.12 -26.17 10.35
C PHE A 357 -14.44 -27.52 9.69
N ASP A 358 -15.12 -27.46 8.54
CA ASP A 358 -15.43 -28.63 7.71
C ASP A 358 -14.75 -28.49 6.35
N ALA A 359 -13.64 -29.21 6.17
CA ALA A 359 -12.85 -29.17 4.94
C ALA A 359 -13.65 -29.63 3.70
N LYS A 360 -14.54 -30.62 3.86
CA LYS A 360 -15.34 -31.17 2.75
C LYS A 360 -16.38 -30.14 2.30
N ARG A 361 -17.10 -29.54 3.25
CA ARG A 361 -18.07 -28.47 2.95
C ARG A 361 -17.39 -27.25 2.31
N VAL A 362 -16.24 -26.83 2.84
CA VAL A 362 -15.47 -25.73 2.26
C VAL A 362 -15.04 -26.04 0.82
N SER A 363 -14.58 -27.26 0.55
CA SER A 363 -14.21 -27.69 -0.82
C SER A 363 -15.40 -27.62 -1.79
N GLN A 364 -16.60 -28.01 -1.35
CA GLN A 364 -17.83 -27.91 -2.14
C GLN A 364 -18.22 -26.46 -2.45
N ILE A 365 -18.17 -25.56 -1.46
CA ILE A 365 -18.46 -24.14 -1.68
C ILE A 365 -17.44 -23.52 -2.64
N LYS A 366 -16.16 -23.90 -2.51
CA LYS A 366 -15.11 -23.45 -3.43
C LYS A 366 -15.35 -23.92 -4.87
N SER A 367 -15.76 -25.17 -5.07
CA SER A 367 -16.02 -25.67 -6.42
C SER A 367 -17.21 -24.97 -7.07
N GLU A 368 -18.24 -24.64 -6.28
CA GLU A 368 -19.37 -23.81 -6.73
C GLU A 368 -18.91 -22.42 -7.19
N TYR A 369 -18.10 -21.74 -6.38
CA TYR A 369 -17.56 -20.44 -6.77
C TYR A 369 -16.65 -20.55 -8.00
N LYS A 370 -15.74 -21.52 -8.03
CA LYS A 370 -14.79 -21.70 -9.14
C LYS A 370 -15.46 -22.01 -10.47
N LYS A 371 -16.63 -22.68 -10.47
CA LYS A 371 -17.40 -22.96 -11.69
C LYS A 371 -17.73 -21.69 -12.49
N ASN A 372 -17.88 -20.56 -11.80
CA ASN A 372 -18.22 -19.28 -12.41
C ASN A 372 -16.98 -18.42 -12.74
N TYR A 373 -15.77 -18.83 -12.30
CA TYR A 373 -14.57 -17.99 -12.30
C TYR A 373 -13.31 -18.77 -12.72
N THR A 374 -13.33 -19.36 -13.92
CA THR A 374 -12.19 -20.10 -14.47
C THR A 374 -11.11 -19.17 -15.04
N PHE A 375 -9.89 -19.30 -14.53
CA PHE A 375 -8.69 -18.70 -15.12
C PHE A 375 -7.95 -19.77 -15.92
N ASN A 376 -7.62 -19.47 -17.18
CA ASN A 376 -6.72 -20.31 -17.95
C ASN A 376 -5.34 -20.32 -17.27
N GLN A 377 -4.70 -21.48 -17.29
CA GLN A 377 -3.31 -21.59 -16.86
C GLN A 377 -2.45 -20.95 -17.95
N VAL A 378 -1.75 -19.86 -17.63
CA VAL A 378 -0.75 -19.28 -18.52
C VAL A 378 0.59 -19.91 -18.14
N ASP A 379 1.32 -20.42 -19.14
CA ASP A 379 2.61 -21.10 -18.93
C ASP A 379 3.55 -20.23 -18.08
N GLU A 380 4.01 -20.79 -16.96
CA GLU A 380 5.01 -20.17 -16.08
C GLU A 380 6.40 -20.37 -16.71
N ALA A 381 6.68 -19.69 -17.82
CA ALA A 381 8.06 -19.52 -18.27
C ALA A 381 8.86 -18.76 -17.19
N GLU A 382 10.18 -18.97 -17.10
CA GLU A 382 11.06 -18.27 -16.15
C GLU A 382 10.77 -16.77 -16.19
N THR A 383 10.13 -16.24 -15.14
CA THR A 383 9.77 -14.83 -15.07
C THR A 383 11.03 -13.99 -15.00
N THR A 384 11.31 -13.22 -16.05
CA THR A 384 12.40 -12.25 -16.16
C THR A 384 12.21 -11.02 -15.26
N VAL A 385 11.07 -10.92 -14.59
CA VAL A 385 10.68 -9.79 -13.73
C VAL A 385 11.29 -9.95 -12.34
N CYS A 386 11.80 -8.85 -11.78
CA CYS A 386 12.42 -8.80 -10.45
C CYS A 386 11.70 -7.79 -9.54
N PRO A 387 10.54 -8.15 -8.95
CA PRO A 387 9.74 -7.26 -8.10
C PRO A 387 10.11 -7.38 -6.60
N ASP A 388 11.23 -8.05 -6.28
CA ASP A 388 11.63 -8.41 -4.91
C ASP A 388 11.67 -7.19 -3.96
N ALA A 389 12.11 -6.03 -4.45
CA ALA A 389 12.21 -4.82 -3.64
C ALA A 389 10.84 -4.32 -3.16
N TYR A 390 9.82 -4.26 -4.02
CA TYR A 390 8.47 -3.90 -3.56
C TYR A 390 7.88 -5.00 -2.68
N PHE A 391 8.11 -6.26 -3.05
CA PHE A 391 7.55 -7.39 -2.33
C PHE A 391 8.14 -7.56 -0.92
N SER A 392 9.39 -7.13 -0.67
CA SER A 392 9.99 -7.16 0.67
C SER A 392 9.30 -6.17 1.62
N HIS A 393 9.05 -4.93 1.18
CA HIS A 393 8.31 -3.95 1.99
C HIS A 393 6.85 -4.37 2.19
N PHE A 394 6.23 -4.94 1.15
CA PHE A 394 4.91 -5.57 1.27
C PHE A 394 4.89 -6.66 2.36
N GLN A 395 5.85 -7.58 2.35
CA GLN A 395 5.90 -8.67 3.33
C GLN A 395 6.10 -8.20 4.77
N VAL A 396 6.91 -7.15 5.00
CA VAL A 396 7.06 -6.56 6.33
C VAL A 396 5.69 -6.08 6.84
N ALA A 397 4.98 -5.30 6.02
CA ALA A 397 3.67 -4.77 6.37
C ALA A 397 2.60 -5.88 6.55
N ASP A 398 2.52 -6.83 5.62
CA ASP A 398 1.53 -7.92 5.68
C ASP A 398 1.81 -8.89 6.86
N SER A 399 3.08 -9.20 7.14
CA SER A 399 3.44 -10.06 8.27
C SER A 399 3.08 -9.42 9.61
N LEU A 400 3.29 -8.10 9.75
CA LEU A 400 2.85 -7.36 10.93
C LEU A 400 1.31 -7.35 11.03
N ALA A 401 0.62 -7.11 9.92
CA ALA A 401 -0.83 -7.18 9.86
C ALA A 401 -1.36 -8.55 10.30
N VAL A 402 -0.76 -9.65 9.83
CA VAL A 402 -1.10 -11.03 10.23
C VAL A 402 -0.91 -11.23 11.73
N ARG A 403 0.19 -10.75 12.30
CA ARG A 403 0.46 -10.84 13.73
C ARG A 403 -0.60 -10.10 14.55
N TYR A 404 -0.78 -8.81 14.27
CA TYR A 404 -1.71 -7.98 15.04
C TYR A 404 -3.16 -8.43 14.87
N ALA A 405 -3.56 -8.90 13.68
CA ALA A 405 -4.87 -9.52 13.45
C ALA A 405 -5.07 -10.77 14.31
N ALA A 406 -4.05 -11.63 14.42
CA ALA A 406 -4.14 -12.86 15.21
C ALA A 406 -4.27 -12.56 16.71
N ILE A 407 -3.56 -11.54 17.20
CA ILE A 407 -3.67 -11.05 18.57
C ILE A 407 -5.07 -10.49 18.80
N HIS A 408 -5.50 -9.51 17.99
CA HIS A 408 -6.80 -8.86 18.14
C HIS A 408 -7.97 -9.84 18.12
N ARG A 409 -7.97 -10.75 17.12
CA ARG A 409 -9.02 -11.76 16.99
C ARG A 409 -9.08 -12.74 18.16
N SER A 410 -7.93 -13.00 18.76
CA SER A 410 -7.86 -13.86 19.93
C SER A 410 -8.27 -13.13 21.20
N THR A 411 -7.95 -11.83 21.32
CA THR A 411 -8.32 -11.01 22.46
C THR A 411 -9.83 -10.88 22.61
N PHE A 412 -10.56 -10.49 21.55
CA PHE A 412 -12.02 -10.38 21.64
C PHE A 412 -12.66 -11.75 21.93
N PHE A 413 -12.13 -12.83 21.34
CA PHE A 413 -12.62 -14.19 21.57
C PHE A 413 -12.47 -14.59 23.05
N LEU A 414 -11.32 -14.28 23.65
CA LEU A 414 -11.07 -14.50 25.07
C LEU A 414 -11.98 -13.65 25.95
N ILE A 415 -12.23 -12.38 25.58
CA ILE A 415 -13.17 -11.52 26.29
C ILE A 415 -14.57 -12.16 26.34
N TYR A 416 -15.10 -12.60 25.20
CA TYR A 416 -16.41 -13.26 25.17
C TYR A 416 -16.41 -14.59 25.92
N THR A 417 -15.31 -15.35 25.86
CA THR A 417 -15.17 -16.62 26.61
C THR A 417 -15.19 -16.37 28.11
N LEU A 418 -14.42 -15.38 28.59
CA LEU A 418 -14.38 -14.98 30.00
C LEU A 418 -15.73 -14.43 30.46
N ALA A 419 -16.44 -13.67 29.62
CA ALA A 419 -17.77 -13.17 29.93
C ALA A 419 -18.78 -14.32 30.12
N ALA A 420 -18.76 -15.32 29.21
CA ALA A 420 -19.57 -16.52 29.35
C ALA A 420 -19.23 -17.29 30.63
N LEU A 421 -17.93 -17.51 30.92
CA LEU A 421 -17.49 -18.17 32.15
C LEU A 421 -17.88 -17.41 33.42
N ALA A 422 -17.83 -16.08 33.41
CA ALA A 422 -18.26 -15.25 34.53
C ALA A 422 -19.76 -15.41 34.83
N LEU A 423 -20.59 -15.47 33.78
CA LEU A 423 -22.04 -15.71 33.90
C LEU A 423 -22.34 -17.14 34.37
N ILE A 424 -21.64 -18.15 33.84
CA ILE A 424 -21.78 -19.55 34.26
C ILE A 424 -21.39 -19.70 35.74
N SER A 425 -20.27 -19.09 36.15
CA SER A 425 -19.82 -19.07 37.54
C SER A 425 -20.88 -18.43 38.46
N ALA A 426 -21.46 -17.29 38.04
CA ALA A 426 -22.54 -16.65 38.80
C ALA A 426 -23.79 -17.56 38.91
N ALA A 427 -24.17 -18.26 37.84
CA ALA A 427 -25.29 -19.18 37.85
C ALA A 427 -25.05 -20.39 38.78
N VAL A 428 -23.86 -20.97 38.74
CA VAL A 428 -23.46 -22.08 39.65
C VAL A 428 -23.51 -21.62 41.10
N GLY A 429 -22.89 -20.48 41.43
CA GLY A 429 -22.91 -19.92 42.78
C GLY A 429 -24.32 -19.62 43.29
N ALA A 430 -25.23 -19.16 42.43
CA ALA A 430 -26.62 -18.89 42.78
C ALA A 430 -27.45 -20.17 43.01
N ILE A 431 -27.26 -21.20 42.18
CA ILE A 431 -28.00 -22.47 42.26
C ILE A 431 -27.57 -23.31 43.47
N PHE A 432 -26.27 -23.28 43.79
CA PHE A 432 -25.63 -24.05 44.85
C PHE A 432 -25.21 -23.18 46.05
N LYS A 433 -25.93 -22.07 46.29
CA LYS A 433 -25.64 -21.09 47.35
C LYS A 433 -25.56 -21.69 48.76
N ASP A 434 -26.20 -22.84 48.98
CA ASP A 434 -26.21 -23.55 50.25
C ASP A 434 -24.83 -24.14 50.59
N TYR A 435 -23.95 -24.28 49.58
CA TYR A 435 -22.55 -24.67 49.75
C TYR A 435 -21.64 -23.44 49.73
N THR A 436 -21.26 -22.96 50.91
CA THR A 436 -20.44 -21.74 51.09
C THR A 436 -19.15 -21.76 50.27
N ALA A 437 -18.46 -22.90 50.21
CA ALA A 437 -17.25 -23.07 49.39
C ALA A 437 -17.52 -22.80 47.90
N VAL A 438 -18.60 -23.37 47.34
CA VAL A 438 -18.99 -23.18 45.94
C VAL A 438 -19.34 -21.72 45.67
N LEU A 439 -20.05 -21.07 46.58
CA LEU A 439 -20.40 -19.65 46.48
C LEU A 439 -19.15 -18.77 46.42
N TYR A 440 -18.23 -18.90 47.38
CA TYR A 440 -17.00 -18.08 47.43
C TYR A 440 -16.09 -18.33 46.23
N THR A 441 -15.89 -19.60 45.83
CA THR A 441 -15.12 -19.92 44.62
C THR A 441 -15.75 -19.32 43.37
N SER A 442 -17.09 -19.37 43.25
CA SER A 442 -17.81 -18.82 42.10
C SER A 442 -17.70 -17.29 42.01
N VAL A 443 -17.77 -16.60 43.15
CA VAL A 443 -17.56 -15.15 43.24
C VAL A 443 -16.11 -14.78 42.88
N GLY A 444 -15.13 -15.53 43.40
CA GLY A 444 -13.71 -15.35 43.07
C GLY A 444 -13.42 -15.51 41.57
N LEU A 445 -13.90 -16.59 40.96
CA LEU A 445 -13.75 -16.83 39.51
C LEU A 445 -14.38 -15.73 38.67
N LYS A 446 -15.57 -15.24 39.06
CA LYS A 446 -16.23 -14.10 38.39
C LYS A 446 -15.37 -12.83 38.47
N ALA A 447 -14.83 -12.51 39.63
CA ALA A 447 -13.99 -11.32 39.81
C ALA A 447 -12.72 -11.41 38.95
N VAL A 448 -12.04 -12.57 38.95
CA VAL A 448 -10.86 -12.81 38.11
C VAL A 448 -11.20 -12.67 36.63
N ALA A 449 -12.34 -13.20 36.17
CA ALA A 449 -12.75 -13.08 34.78
C ALA A 449 -12.99 -11.62 34.37
N LEU A 450 -13.68 -10.82 35.20
CA LEU A 450 -13.94 -9.40 34.92
C LEU A 450 -12.66 -8.55 34.89
N ILE A 451 -11.74 -8.77 35.84
CA ILE A 451 -10.42 -8.11 35.85
C ILE A 451 -9.64 -8.49 34.58
N SER A 452 -9.67 -9.78 34.20
CA SER A 452 -9.00 -10.26 33.00
C SER A 452 -9.57 -9.63 31.72
N ILE A 453 -10.90 -9.47 31.63
CA ILE A 453 -11.57 -8.77 30.52
C ILE A 453 -11.07 -7.32 30.41
N TYR A 454 -11.02 -6.59 31.53
CA TYR A 454 -10.56 -5.19 31.53
C TYR A 454 -9.10 -5.07 31.05
N LEU A 455 -8.22 -5.96 31.51
CA LEU A 455 -6.81 -5.98 31.09
C LEU A 455 -6.65 -6.34 29.60
N LEU A 456 -7.46 -7.28 29.09
CA LEU A 456 -7.46 -7.66 27.68
C LEU A 456 -7.97 -6.53 26.79
N TYR A 457 -9.07 -5.86 27.17
CA TYR A 457 -9.63 -4.74 26.43
C TYR A 457 -8.62 -3.61 26.23
N ARG A 458 -7.93 -3.21 27.32
CA ARG A 458 -6.91 -2.15 27.24
C ARG A 458 -5.74 -2.54 26.32
N TYR A 459 -5.38 -3.82 26.30
CA TYR A 459 -4.32 -4.32 25.43
C TYR A 459 -4.75 -4.38 23.95
N ASP A 460 -6.03 -4.67 23.68
CA ASP A 460 -6.56 -4.85 22.33
C ASP A 460 -6.55 -3.58 21.50
N ALA A 461 -7.02 -2.46 22.08
CA ALA A 461 -7.15 -1.17 21.39
C ALA A 461 -5.86 -0.77 20.66
N HIS A 462 -4.70 -0.96 21.30
CA HIS A 462 -3.42 -0.66 20.67
C HIS A 462 -3.08 -1.58 19.47
N ASN A 463 -3.39 -2.87 19.56
CA ASN A 463 -3.07 -3.84 18.51
C ASN A 463 -4.05 -3.75 17.34
N HIS A 464 -5.30 -3.38 17.58
CA HIS A 464 -6.31 -3.21 16.55
C HIS A 464 -5.88 -2.14 15.53
N HIS A 465 -5.52 -0.94 16.00
CA HIS A 465 -5.03 0.12 15.11
C HIS A 465 -3.79 -0.29 14.31
N LEU A 466 -2.83 -0.98 14.94
CA LEU A 466 -1.62 -1.44 14.26
C LEU A 466 -1.90 -2.52 13.23
N TRP A 467 -2.85 -3.43 13.48
CA TRP A 467 -3.31 -4.40 12.48
C TRP A 467 -3.84 -3.70 11.24
N LEU A 468 -4.77 -2.79 11.46
CA LEU A 468 -5.47 -2.05 10.44
C LEU A 468 -4.53 -1.19 9.58
N GLN A 469 -3.67 -0.40 10.22
CA GLN A 469 -2.68 0.43 9.51
C GLN A 469 -1.65 -0.42 8.75
N SER A 470 -1.16 -1.52 9.34
CA SER A 470 -0.20 -2.42 8.66
C SER A 470 -0.84 -3.11 7.45
N ARG A 471 -2.12 -3.53 7.55
CA ARG A 471 -2.86 -4.09 6.41
C ARG A 471 -3.03 -3.03 5.32
N CYS A 472 -3.46 -1.82 5.66
CA CYS A 472 -3.58 -0.72 4.70
C CYS A 472 -2.26 -0.43 3.98
N LEU A 473 -1.13 -0.43 4.70
CA LEU A 473 0.18 -0.23 4.11
C LEU A 473 0.57 -1.34 3.12
N ALA A 474 0.35 -2.61 3.48
CA ALA A 474 0.62 -3.73 2.58
C ALA A 474 -0.18 -3.57 1.27
N GLU A 475 -1.44 -3.18 1.38
CA GLU A 475 -2.36 -3.06 0.25
C GLU A 475 -2.05 -1.83 -0.62
N ALA A 476 -1.54 -0.75 -0.02
CA ALA A 476 -1.04 0.42 -0.75
C ALA A 476 0.24 0.11 -1.56
N ILE A 477 1.10 -0.79 -1.06
CA ILE A 477 2.35 -1.19 -1.75
C ILE A 477 2.10 -2.26 -2.83
N ARG A 478 1.12 -3.14 -2.62
CA ARG A 478 0.88 -4.33 -3.47
C ARG A 478 0.79 -4.01 -4.97
N PRO A 479 0.05 -3.00 -5.46
CA PRO A 479 -0.02 -2.72 -6.90
C PRO A 479 1.34 -2.55 -7.55
N ASN A 480 2.27 -1.87 -6.85
CA ASN A 480 3.61 -1.59 -7.39
C ASN A 480 4.50 -2.83 -7.52
N VAL A 481 4.20 -3.93 -6.80
CA VAL A 481 4.84 -5.24 -7.03
C VAL A 481 4.63 -5.71 -8.47
N PHE A 482 3.45 -5.41 -9.04
CA PHE A 482 3.09 -5.84 -10.39
C PHE A 482 3.33 -4.76 -11.44
N LEU A 483 3.01 -3.51 -11.14
CA LEU A 483 3.14 -2.40 -12.09
C LEU A 483 4.60 -2.05 -12.42
N SER A 484 5.52 -2.27 -11.47
CA SER A 484 6.95 -2.05 -11.70
C SER A 484 7.52 -2.90 -12.83
N ALA A 485 6.92 -4.08 -13.11
CA ALA A 485 7.26 -4.95 -14.23
C ALA A 485 6.93 -4.32 -15.60
N LEU A 486 6.02 -3.35 -15.63
CA LEU A 486 5.55 -2.65 -16.82
C LEU A 486 6.16 -1.25 -16.95
N GLY A 487 7.10 -0.88 -16.07
CA GLY A 487 7.61 0.50 -15.96
C GLY A 487 6.57 1.51 -15.46
N ARG A 488 5.47 1.02 -14.89
CA ARG A 488 4.35 1.83 -14.37
C ARG A 488 4.43 1.98 -12.85
N CYS A 489 3.73 2.96 -12.32
CA CYS A 489 3.73 3.30 -10.91
C CYS A 489 2.31 3.67 -10.46
N PHE A 490 1.90 3.19 -9.29
CA PHE A 490 0.69 3.60 -8.59
C PHE A 490 1.05 4.49 -7.41
N SER A 491 0.40 5.65 -7.32
CA SER A 491 0.43 6.53 -6.14
C SER A 491 -0.88 6.38 -5.37
N PHE A 492 -0.74 6.11 -4.08
CA PHE A 492 -1.87 6.04 -3.18
C PHE A 492 -2.43 7.43 -2.84
N LEU A 493 -1.62 8.48 -2.99
CA LEU A 493 -2.06 9.88 -2.83
C LEU A 493 -2.94 10.35 -3.99
N ASP A 494 -2.62 10.00 -5.24
CA ASP A 494 -3.40 10.43 -6.41
C ASP A 494 -4.85 9.91 -6.38
N THR A 495 -5.02 8.70 -5.85
CA THR A 495 -6.31 8.01 -5.67
C THR A 495 -7.28 8.76 -4.74
N ARG A 496 -6.76 9.67 -3.91
CA ARG A 496 -7.47 10.42 -2.85
C ARG A 496 -7.84 11.84 -3.26
N SER A 497 -7.43 12.25 -4.45
CA SER A 497 -7.49 13.62 -4.94
C SER A 497 -8.88 14.03 -5.47
N SER A 498 -9.87 13.12 -5.48
CA SER A 498 -11.26 13.43 -5.80
C SER A 498 -11.90 14.29 -4.70
N ASP A 499 -12.63 15.34 -5.10
CA ASP A 499 -13.28 16.34 -4.24
C ASP A 499 -14.11 15.76 -3.07
N GLU A 500 -14.54 14.50 -3.19
CA GLU A 500 -15.34 13.75 -2.20
C GLU A 500 -14.59 13.43 -0.88
N PHE A 501 -13.25 13.38 -0.88
CA PHE A 501 -12.44 12.94 0.28
C PHE A 501 -11.64 14.04 0.98
N MET A 502 -11.66 15.27 0.45
CA MET A 502 -10.90 16.41 1.01
C MET A 502 -11.36 16.85 2.42
N HIS A 503 -12.51 16.35 2.89
CA HIS A 503 -13.11 16.71 4.17
C HIS A 503 -13.21 15.55 5.18
N ARG A 504 -12.86 14.31 4.79
CA ARG A 504 -12.83 13.16 5.70
C ARG A 504 -11.39 12.81 6.01
N GLU A 505 -11.06 12.69 7.30
CA GLU A 505 -9.78 12.12 7.70
C GLU A 505 -9.65 10.73 7.07
N VAL A 506 -8.59 10.54 6.28
CA VAL A 506 -8.47 9.48 5.27
C VAL A 506 -8.40 8.06 5.87
N LEU A 507 -8.22 7.99 7.18
CA LEU A 507 -8.11 6.79 7.98
C LEU A 507 -8.86 7.09 9.26
N GLY A 508 -10.20 7.08 9.15
CA GLY A 508 -11.07 7.20 10.29
C GLY A 508 -11.33 8.62 10.78
N HIS A 509 -12.45 8.84 11.48
CA HIS A 509 -12.87 10.14 12.00
C HIS A 509 -12.29 10.46 13.39
N GLY A 510 -11.53 9.54 14.00
CA GLY A 510 -11.12 9.63 15.41
C GLY A 510 -9.60 9.68 15.65
N HIS A 511 -8.76 9.28 14.70
CA HIS A 511 -7.32 9.07 14.95
C HIS A 511 -6.43 9.64 13.84
N SER A 512 -6.02 10.89 14.04
CA SER A 512 -5.13 11.66 13.15
C SER A 512 -3.81 10.97 12.76
N GLY A 513 -3.38 9.92 13.48
CA GLY A 513 -2.14 9.20 13.26
C GLY A 513 -2.09 8.34 12.00
N GLY A 514 -3.22 7.87 11.44
CA GLY A 514 -3.22 6.88 10.36
C GLY A 514 -2.49 7.30 9.07
N GLN A 515 -2.40 8.61 8.79
CA GLN A 515 -1.89 9.15 7.52
C GLN A 515 -0.44 8.72 7.20
N TRP A 516 0.33 8.25 8.19
CA TRP A 516 1.68 7.72 8.01
C TRP A 516 1.75 6.58 6.97
N VAL A 517 0.67 5.79 6.82
CA VAL A 517 0.61 4.66 5.87
C VAL A 517 0.89 5.13 4.44
N CYS A 518 0.31 6.27 4.07
CA CYS A 518 0.40 6.84 2.73
C CYS A 518 1.78 7.44 2.52
N ILE A 519 2.27 8.17 3.53
CA ILE A 519 3.62 8.72 3.56
C ILE A 519 4.66 7.63 3.33
N HIS A 520 4.55 6.50 4.05
CA HIS A 520 5.48 5.39 3.90
C HIS A 520 5.33 4.67 2.55
N ALA A 521 4.11 4.44 2.06
CA ALA A 521 3.88 3.84 0.75
C ALA A 521 4.48 4.69 -0.38
N GLU A 522 4.34 6.02 -0.32
CA GLU A 522 4.95 6.93 -1.28
C GLU A 522 6.47 6.99 -1.16
N ALA A 523 7.01 7.03 0.07
CA ALA A 523 8.46 6.99 0.30
C ALA A 523 9.09 5.73 -0.33
N VAL A 524 8.49 4.55 -0.08
CA VAL A 524 8.90 3.27 -0.67
C VAL A 524 8.81 3.33 -2.19
N THR A 525 7.72 3.88 -2.73
CA THR A 525 7.50 4.00 -4.16
C THR A 525 8.54 4.90 -4.85
N ARG A 526 8.89 6.04 -4.24
CA ARG A 526 9.94 6.94 -4.72
C ARG A 526 11.32 6.32 -4.67
N TYR A 527 11.64 5.64 -3.57
CA TYR A 527 12.93 4.97 -3.42
C TYR A 527 13.08 3.84 -4.44
N ILE A 528 12.08 2.94 -4.50
CA ILE A 528 12.16 1.72 -5.30
C ILE A 528 11.98 1.98 -6.78
N GLY A 529 11.00 2.75 -7.26
CA GLY A 529 10.78 3.03 -8.69
C GLY A 529 10.76 1.81 -9.64
N PHE A 530 10.96 2.04 -10.93
CA PHE A 530 11.00 1.00 -11.97
C PHE A 530 12.41 0.47 -12.24
N ARG A 531 12.58 -0.80 -12.61
CA ARG A 531 13.86 -1.38 -13.05
C ARG A 531 13.94 -1.41 -14.58
N GLN A 532 14.90 -2.16 -15.14
CA GLN A 532 14.94 -2.40 -16.58
C GLN A 532 13.67 -3.11 -17.07
N CYS A 533 12.92 -2.47 -17.96
CA CYS A 533 11.65 -2.92 -18.51
C CYS A 533 11.67 -2.81 -20.04
N PRO A 534 12.21 -3.81 -20.76
CA PRO A 534 12.23 -3.81 -22.22
C PRO A 534 10.88 -4.23 -22.80
N MET A 535 9.84 -3.39 -22.68
CA MET A 535 8.49 -3.68 -23.21
C MET A 535 8.48 -3.88 -24.73
N ALA A 536 9.42 -3.26 -25.45
CA ALA A 536 9.61 -3.49 -26.88
C ALA A 536 9.97 -4.96 -27.21
N ASP A 537 10.58 -5.69 -26.27
CA ASP A 537 10.79 -7.13 -26.40
C ASP A 537 9.47 -7.87 -26.10
N THR A 538 8.99 -8.60 -27.11
CA THR A 538 7.74 -9.36 -27.01
C THR A 538 7.81 -10.47 -25.95
N ASN A 539 8.97 -11.12 -25.75
CA ASN A 539 9.12 -12.18 -24.76
C ASN A 539 9.03 -11.62 -23.34
N TYR A 540 9.71 -10.49 -23.08
CA TYR A 540 9.62 -9.81 -21.78
C TYR A 540 8.20 -9.30 -21.53
N ARG A 541 7.59 -8.61 -22.51
CA ARG A 541 6.24 -8.07 -22.39
C ARG A 541 5.20 -9.16 -22.08
N GLU A 542 5.22 -10.27 -22.80
CA GLU A 542 4.32 -11.40 -22.54
C GLU A 542 4.57 -12.01 -21.17
N SER A 543 5.83 -12.11 -20.73
CA SER A 543 6.20 -12.58 -19.39
C SER A 543 5.70 -11.65 -18.28
N ALA A 544 5.79 -10.33 -18.47
CA ALA A 544 5.29 -9.33 -17.52
C ALA A 544 3.75 -9.34 -17.41
N ILE A 545 3.05 -9.46 -18.55
CA ILE A 545 1.59 -9.60 -18.58
C ILE A 545 1.16 -10.93 -17.93
N ALA A 546 1.85 -12.03 -18.23
CA ALA A 546 1.59 -13.34 -17.62
C ALA A 546 1.82 -13.30 -16.10
N PHE A 547 2.89 -12.63 -15.64
CA PHE A 547 3.17 -12.43 -14.22
C PHE A 547 2.01 -11.69 -13.53
N LEU A 548 1.52 -10.59 -14.12
CA LEU A 548 0.38 -9.84 -13.60
C LEU A 548 -0.90 -10.69 -13.53
N GLN A 549 -1.22 -11.42 -14.60
CA GLN A 549 -2.42 -12.24 -14.66
C GLN A 549 -2.37 -13.42 -13.66
N ASN A 550 -1.23 -14.10 -13.58
CA ASN A 550 -1.06 -15.29 -12.75
C ASN A 550 -0.89 -14.96 -11.26
N LYS A 551 -0.07 -13.95 -10.93
CA LYS A 551 0.26 -13.64 -9.54
C LYS A 551 -0.71 -12.63 -8.93
N TRP A 552 -1.12 -11.59 -9.66
CA TRP A 552 -2.09 -10.63 -9.13
C TRP A 552 -3.53 -11.12 -9.29
N LEU A 553 -4.05 -11.20 -10.52
CA LEU A 553 -5.49 -11.46 -10.73
C LEU A 553 -5.91 -12.84 -10.24
N LYS A 554 -5.19 -13.89 -10.65
CA LYS A 554 -5.50 -15.27 -10.24
C LYS A 554 -5.15 -15.53 -8.79
N GLY A 555 -4.04 -14.99 -8.26
CA GLY A 555 -3.67 -15.06 -6.84
C GLY A 555 -4.76 -14.48 -5.95
N GLN A 556 -5.15 -13.23 -6.20
CA GLN A 556 -6.22 -12.56 -5.46
C GLN A 556 -7.58 -13.25 -5.61
N SER A 557 -7.93 -13.69 -6.82
CA SER A 557 -9.17 -14.45 -7.03
C SER A 557 -9.19 -15.74 -6.21
N ASN A 558 -8.10 -16.50 -6.20
CA ASN A 558 -7.98 -17.71 -5.38
C ASN A 558 -8.05 -17.40 -3.89
N TYR A 559 -7.42 -16.32 -3.42
CA TYR A 559 -7.51 -15.87 -2.05
C TYR A 559 -8.97 -15.57 -1.66
N HIS A 560 -9.69 -14.78 -2.45
CA HIS A 560 -11.08 -14.42 -2.16
C HIS A 560 -12.04 -15.60 -2.26
N ILE A 561 -11.86 -16.52 -3.22
CA ILE A 561 -12.61 -17.80 -3.26
C ILE A 561 -12.39 -18.58 -1.96
N ASN A 562 -11.13 -18.70 -1.54
CA ASN A 562 -10.76 -19.43 -0.34
C ASN A 562 -11.32 -18.78 0.93
N ASN A 563 -11.22 -17.46 1.03
CA ASN A 563 -11.70 -16.71 2.18
C ASN A 563 -13.24 -16.73 2.25
N ALA A 564 -13.93 -16.43 1.14
CA ALA A 564 -15.38 -16.45 1.06
C ALA A 564 -15.97 -17.79 1.50
N ALA A 565 -15.40 -18.90 1.01
CA ALA A 565 -15.86 -20.24 1.35
C ALA A 565 -15.64 -20.58 2.83
N LYS A 566 -14.47 -20.22 3.39
CA LYS A 566 -14.17 -20.44 4.81
C LYS A 566 -15.10 -19.63 5.71
N MET A 567 -15.26 -18.34 5.41
CA MET A 567 -16.08 -17.45 6.23
C MET A 567 -17.57 -17.84 6.17
N LYS A 568 -18.09 -18.17 4.98
CA LYS A 568 -19.47 -18.67 4.81
C LYS A 568 -19.74 -19.93 5.63
N GLN A 569 -18.84 -20.91 5.53
CA GLN A 569 -19.00 -22.18 6.24
C GLN A 569 -18.97 -21.99 7.77
N LEU A 570 -18.07 -21.15 8.28
CA LEU A 570 -18.00 -20.83 9.71
C LEU A 570 -19.25 -20.07 10.18
N GLY A 571 -19.73 -19.09 9.41
CA GLY A 571 -20.97 -18.36 9.68
C GLY A 571 -22.18 -19.29 9.76
N GLU A 572 -22.38 -20.15 8.76
CA GLU A 572 -23.46 -21.15 8.71
C GLU A 572 -23.41 -22.12 9.90
N LYS A 573 -22.22 -22.66 10.23
CA LYS A 573 -22.06 -23.59 11.36
C LYS A 573 -22.36 -22.93 12.69
N LEU A 574 -21.78 -21.76 12.97
CA LEU A 574 -22.00 -21.05 14.23
C LEU A 574 -23.48 -20.66 14.37
N SER A 575 -24.11 -20.21 13.28
CA SER A 575 -25.55 -19.96 13.24
C SER A 575 -26.35 -21.19 13.64
N SER A 576 -26.08 -22.34 13.03
CA SER A 576 -26.79 -23.58 13.33
C SER A 576 -26.63 -24.00 14.80
N TRP A 577 -25.44 -23.85 15.38
CA TRP A 577 -25.20 -24.15 16.79
C TRP A 577 -25.94 -23.20 17.72
N THR A 578 -25.97 -21.90 17.42
CA THR A 578 -26.77 -20.92 18.19
C THR A 578 -28.26 -21.31 18.20
N HIS A 579 -28.83 -21.66 17.05
CA HIS A 579 -30.24 -22.10 16.98
C HIS A 579 -30.48 -23.40 17.77
N TRP A 580 -29.56 -24.36 17.69
CA TRP A 580 -29.71 -25.63 18.41
C TRP A 580 -29.66 -25.44 19.94
N LEU A 581 -28.78 -24.57 20.44
CA LEU A 581 -28.73 -24.23 21.86
C LEU A 581 -30.00 -23.51 22.34
N PHE A 582 -30.58 -22.64 21.51
CA PHE A 582 -31.85 -21.99 21.82
C PHE A 582 -33.00 -23.01 21.89
N TYR A 583 -33.06 -23.94 20.93
CA TYR A 583 -34.03 -25.04 20.94
C TYR A 583 -33.88 -25.91 22.20
N LEU A 584 -32.66 -26.31 22.55
CA LEU A 584 -32.41 -27.07 23.78
C LEU A 584 -32.85 -26.32 25.03
N THR A 585 -32.66 -25.00 25.09
CA THR A 585 -33.15 -24.18 26.20
C THR A 585 -34.65 -24.33 26.38
N ALA A 586 -35.43 -24.26 25.28
CA ALA A 586 -36.88 -24.44 25.33
C ALA A 586 -37.27 -25.84 25.85
N VAL A 587 -36.57 -26.89 25.41
CA VAL A 587 -36.79 -28.26 25.89
C VAL A 587 -36.55 -28.37 27.40
N PHE A 588 -35.43 -27.86 27.91
CA PHE A 588 -35.13 -27.89 29.35
C PHE A 588 -36.04 -26.98 30.18
N LEU A 589 -36.56 -25.90 29.59
CA LEU A 589 -37.57 -25.05 30.22
C LEU A 589 -38.88 -25.81 30.41
N VAL A 590 -39.32 -26.59 29.41
CA VAL A 590 -40.50 -27.47 29.56
C VAL A 590 -40.30 -28.46 30.70
N PHE A 591 -39.14 -29.13 30.76
CA PHE A 591 -38.84 -30.04 31.88
C PHE A 591 -38.87 -29.32 33.24
N LYS A 592 -38.35 -28.08 33.31
CA LYS A 592 -38.39 -27.27 34.53
C LYS A 592 -39.83 -26.92 34.94
N VAL A 593 -40.70 -26.57 33.99
CA VAL A 593 -42.13 -26.32 34.26
C VAL A 593 -42.81 -27.60 34.77
N VAL A 594 -42.50 -28.76 34.20
CA VAL A 594 -43.00 -30.05 34.68
C VAL A 594 -42.58 -30.31 36.13
N PHE A 595 -41.32 -30.06 36.50
CA PHE A 595 -40.87 -30.17 37.89
C PHE A 595 -41.59 -29.18 38.82
N ILE A 596 -41.87 -27.95 38.38
CA ILE A 596 -42.63 -26.98 39.17
C ILE A 596 -44.08 -27.45 39.40
N PHE A 597 -44.69 -28.10 38.41
CA PHE A 597 -46.07 -28.60 38.51
C PHE A 597 -46.18 -29.87 39.36
N LEU A 598 -45.22 -30.79 39.26
CA LEU A 598 -45.22 -32.06 39.98
C LEU A 598 -44.89 -31.93 41.48
N TYR A 599 -44.18 -30.85 41.88
CA TYR A 599 -43.75 -30.65 43.26
C TYR A 599 -44.38 -29.40 43.86
N THR A 600 -45.14 -29.58 44.95
CA THR A 600 -45.78 -28.50 45.71
C THR A 600 -44.78 -27.42 46.12
N ASN A 601 -45.12 -26.14 45.89
CA ASN A 601 -44.25 -24.96 46.07
C ASN A 601 -43.02 -24.87 45.12
N GLY A 602 -42.96 -25.68 44.07
CA GLY A 602 -41.91 -25.61 43.04
C GLY A 602 -40.51 -26.02 43.53
N LYS A 603 -40.40 -26.65 44.70
CA LYS A 603 -39.14 -27.14 45.27
C LYS A 603 -39.18 -28.66 45.38
N VAL A 604 -38.27 -29.32 44.67
CA VAL A 604 -38.05 -30.76 44.81
C VAL A 604 -37.35 -31.01 46.17
N PRO A 605 -37.89 -31.87 47.06
CA PRO A 605 -37.26 -32.19 48.34
C PRO A 605 -35.85 -32.74 48.15
N GLU A 606 -34.90 -32.39 49.03
CA GLU A 606 -33.50 -32.86 48.95
C GLU A 606 -33.37 -34.39 49.01
N THR A 607 -34.33 -35.06 49.65
CA THR A 607 -34.40 -36.52 49.75
C THR A 607 -34.96 -37.20 48.49
N SER A 608 -35.48 -36.43 47.52
CA SER A 608 -36.06 -36.97 46.30
C SER A 608 -34.99 -37.32 45.27
N PHE A 609 -35.15 -38.45 44.58
CA PHE A 609 -34.34 -38.83 43.42
C PHE A 609 -34.22 -37.71 42.36
N TRP A 610 -35.25 -36.87 42.26
CA TRP A 610 -35.34 -35.79 41.27
C TRP A 610 -34.66 -34.47 41.68
N TYR A 611 -34.06 -34.40 42.88
CA TYR A 611 -33.43 -33.18 43.38
C TYR A 611 -32.29 -32.67 42.48
N TYR A 612 -31.28 -33.52 42.23
CA TYR A 612 -30.15 -33.17 41.36
C TYR A 612 -30.55 -32.99 39.90
N PRO A 613 -31.41 -33.85 39.30
CA PRO A 613 -31.96 -33.59 37.96
C PRO A 613 -32.65 -32.22 37.83
N SER A 614 -33.43 -31.78 38.81
CA SER A 614 -34.10 -30.47 38.79
C SER A 614 -33.13 -29.29 38.89
N LYS A 615 -32.06 -29.42 39.70
CA LYS A 615 -30.96 -28.44 39.74
C LYS A 615 -30.20 -28.41 38.42
N LEU A 616 -29.95 -29.57 37.80
CA LEU A 616 -29.29 -29.68 36.50
C LEU A 616 -30.13 -29.06 35.38
N THR A 617 -31.44 -29.32 35.32
CA THR A 617 -32.31 -28.67 34.31
C THR A 617 -32.30 -27.15 34.49
N THR A 618 -32.34 -26.65 35.72
CA THR A 618 -32.20 -25.22 36.01
C THR A 618 -30.86 -24.67 35.52
N LEU A 619 -29.75 -25.36 35.79
CA LEU A 619 -28.43 -24.96 35.31
C LEU A 619 -28.38 -24.94 33.77
N LEU A 620 -28.91 -25.97 33.10
CA LEU A 620 -28.92 -26.06 31.63
C LEU A 620 -29.81 -25.00 30.99
N THR A 621 -30.94 -24.62 31.60
CA THR A 621 -31.78 -23.49 31.13
C THR A 621 -31.05 -22.14 31.17
N ILE A 622 -30.01 -22.00 31.99
CA ILE A 622 -29.19 -20.78 32.07
C ILE A 622 -27.94 -20.91 31.18
N LEU A 623 -27.31 -22.08 31.19
CA LEU A 623 -26.07 -22.35 30.46
C LEU A 623 -26.26 -22.26 28.94
N PHE A 624 -27.31 -22.86 28.38
CA PHE A 624 -27.51 -22.88 26.93
C PHE A 624 -27.74 -21.49 26.33
N PRO A 625 -28.55 -20.59 26.93
CA PRO A 625 -28.64 -19.20 26.46
C PRO A 625 -27.31 -18.44 26.55
N ILE A 626 -26.53 -18.63 27.63
CA ILE A 626 -25.21 -17.99 27.75
C ILE A 626 -24.30 -18.44 26.60
N LEU A 627 -24.25 -19.74 26.32
CA LEU A 627 -23.45 -20.30 25.24
C LEU A 627 -23.97 -19.86 23.86
N ALA A 628 -25.28 -19.77 23.67
CA ALA A 628 -25.89 -19.30 22.43
C ALA A 628 -25.52 -17.82 22.17
N SER A 629 -25.64 -16.96 23.19
CA SER A 629 -25.24 -15.55 23.15
C SER A 629 -23.74 -15.39 22.90
N PHE A 630 -22.90 -16.22 23.51
CA PHE A 630 -21.47 -16.27 23.25
C PHE A 630 -21.17 -16.57 21.78
N LEU A 631 -21.73 -17.65 21.22
CA LEU A 631 -21.51 -18.01 19.81
C LEU A 631 -22.05 -16.95 18.85
N PHE A 632 -23.20 -16.35 19.18
CA PHE A 632 -23.79 -15.25 18.41
C PHE A 632 -22.88 -14.02 18.41
N ALA A 633 -22.40 -13.60 19.59
CA ALA A 633 -21.49 -12.46 19.72
C ALA A 633 -20.17 -12.71 18.98
N VAL A 634 -19.56 -13.89 19.12
CA VAL A 634 -18.34 -14.26 18.39
C VAL A 634 -18.58 -14.25 16.87
N ARG A 635 -19.71 -14.78 16.39
CA ARG A 635 -20.05 -14.78 14.96
C ARG A 635 -20.18 -13.35 14.41
N ASN A 636 -20.88 -12.47 15.13
CA ASN A 636 -21.12 -11.10 14.70
C ASN A 636 -19.84 -10.24 14.77
N HIS A 637 -19.07 -10.36 15.86
CA HIS A 637 -17.83 -9.62 16.04
C HIS A 637 -16.74 -10.07 15.07
N ALA A 638 -16.67 -11.37 14.74
CA ALA A 638 -15.77 -11.89 13.71
C ALA A 638 -16.25 -11.62 12.26
N GLU A 639 -17.45 -11.09 12.08
CA GLU A 639 -18.02 -10.67 10.80
C GLU A 639 -17.96 -11.71 9.69
N PHE A 640 -18.19 -12.99 10.00
CA PHE A 640 -18.05 -14.07 9.02
C PHE A 640 -18.91 -13.85 7.77
N ASP A 641 -20.15 -13.40 7.93
CA ASP A 641 -21.07 -13.21 6.80
C ASP A 641 -20.67 -12.01 5.93
N ILE A 642 -20.34 -10.87 6.57
CA ILE A 642 -19.88 -9.65 5.89
C ILE A 642 -18.55 -9.90 5.15
N SER A 643 -17.59 -10.56 5.81
CA SER A 643 -16.30 -10.91 5.21
C SER A 643 -16.44 -11.86 4.00
N SER A 644 -17.40 -12.79 4.07
CA SER A 644 -17.72 -13.67 2.94
C SER A 644 -18.29 -12.90 1.76
N GLN A 645 -19.32 -12.08 1.98
CA GLN A 645 -19.96 -11.27 0.93
C GLN A 645 -18.97 -10.31 0.26
N ARG A 646 -18.12 -9.65 1.04
CA ARG A 646 -17.07 -8.76 0.51
C ARG A 646 -16.07 -9.49 -0.37
N SER A 647 -15.63 -10.66 0.07
CA SER A 647 -14.75 -11.50 -0.74
C SER A 647 -15.42 -11.90 -2.07
N LEU A 648 -16.74 -12.11 -2.08
CA LEU A 648 -17.49 -12.38 -3.32
C LEU A 648 -17.61 -11.14 -4.21
N THR A 649 -17.85 -9.96 -3.65
CA THR A 649 -17.88 -8.68 -4.40
C THR A 649 -16.52 -8.41 -5.05
N MET A 650 -15.44 -8.56 -4.31
CA MET A 650 -14.08 -8.37 -4.81
C MET A 650 -13.72 -9.42 -5.87
N LEU A 651 -14.13 -10.68 -5.68
CA LEU A 651 -13.99 -11.73 -6.70
C LEU A 651 -14.72 -11.38 -8.00
N ALA A 652 -15.94 -10.85 -7.92
CA ALA A 652 -16.69 -10.41 -9.10
C ALA A 652 -15.96 -9.26 -9.83
N PHE A 653 -15.38 -8.31 -9.07
CA PHE A 653 -14.56 -7.24 -9.63
C PHE A 653 -13.32 -7.79 -10.35
N PHE A 654 -12.52 -8.64 -9.70
CA PHE A 654 -11.33 -9.25 -10.33
C PHE A 654 -11.69 -10.04 -11.61
N ASN A 655 -12.83 -10.73 -11.62
CA ASN A 655 -13.30 -11.40 -12.82
C ASN A 655 -13.68 -10.40 -13.93
N SER A 656 -14.35 -9.29 -13.59
CA SER A 656 -14.65 -8.23 -14.57
C SER A 656 -13.38 -7.63 -15.19
N MET A 657 -12.33 -7.44 -14.37
CA MET A 657 -11.03 -6.93 -14.83
C MET A 657 -10.30 -7.94 -15.72
N LYS A 658 -10.36 -9.22 -15.37
CA LYS A 658 -9.86 -10.31 -16.22
C LYS A 658 -10.56 -10.31 -17.58
N GLU A 659 -11.89 -10.25 -17.62
CA GLU A 659 -12.64 -10.20 -18.88
C GLU A 659 -12.32 -8.93 -19.69
N TYR A 660 -12.13 -7.78 -19.02
CA TYR A 660 -11.66 -6.56 -19.65
C TYR A 660 -10.30 -6.75 -20.34
N PHE A 661 -9.31 -7.35 -19.66
CA PHE A 661 -8.00 -7.61 -20.26
C PHE A 661 -8.04 -8.66 -21.38
N ILE A 662 -8.91 -9.67 -21.30
CA ILE A 662 -9.11 -10.66 -22.39
C ILE A 662 -9.70 -9.98 -23.63
N ARG A 663 -10.69 -9.10 -23.46
CA ARG A 663 -11.29 -8.34 -24.57
C ARG A 663 -10.28 -7.45 -25.26
N LEU A 664 -9.48 -6.71 -24.49
CA LEU A 664 -8.39 -5.89 -25.04
C LEU A 664 -7.38 -6.72 -25.86
N ARG A 665 -7.12 -7.98 -25.46
CA ARG A 665 -6.20 -8.86 -26.19
C ARG A 665 -6.81 -9.48 -27.46
N SER A 666 -8.12 -9.68 -27.50
CA SER A 666 -8.81 -10.41 -28.56
C SER A 666 -9.34 -9.52 -29.70
N ASP A 667 -9.46 -8.22 -29.47
CA ASP A 667 -9.89 -7.27 -30.50
C ASP A 667 -8.80 -7.12 -31.58
N LYS A 668 -9.05 -7.71 -32.75
CA LYS A 668 -8.18 -7.61 -33.95
C LYS A 668 -8.50 -6.37 -34.80
N ASN A 669 -9.65 -5.72 -34.59
CA ASN A 669 -10.14 -4.62 -35.43
C ASN A 669 -9.66 -3.24 -34.94
N LEU A 670 -9.23 -3.14 -33.68
CA LEU A 670 -8.36 -2.08 -33.21
C LEU A 670 -6.95 -2.35 -33.77
N GLY A 671 -6.67 -1.87 -35.00
CA GLY A 671 -5.35 -1.93 -35.66
C GLY A 671 -4.21 -1.22 -34.89
N ILE A 672 -4.51 -0.73 -33.68
CA ILE A 672 -3.63 -0.13 -32.70
C ILE A 672 -4.04 -0.78 -31.37
N THR A 673 -3.07 -1.30 -30.59
CA THR A 673 -3.19 -1.82 -29.20
C THR A 673 -3.00 -3.32 -28.92
N ARG A 674 -1.86 -3.88 -29.34
CA ARG A 674 -1.07 -4.79 -28.46
C ARG A 674 -0.17 -4.03 -27.46
N SER A 675 -0.27 -2.70 -27.49
CA SER A 675 0.44 -1.76 -26.64
C SER A 675 0.03 -1.96 -25.19
N THR A 676 1.02 -2.01 -24.29
CA THR A 676 0.80 -2.03 -22.83
C THR A 676 0.06 -0.77 -22.31
N ASP A 677 -0.17 0.23 -23.15
CA ASP A 677 -1.00 1.41 -22.84
C ASP A 677 -2.50 1.10 -22.73
N ALA A 678 -3.03 0.18 -23.53
CA ALA A 678 -4.44 -0.17 -23.46
C ALA A 678 -4.81 -0.79 -22.11
N LEU A 679 -3.82 -1.38 -21.43
CA LEU A 679 -3.99 -1.94 -20.10
C LEU A 679 -4.04 -0.86 -19.02
N ASP A 680 -3.47 0.32 -19.26
CA ASP A 680 -3.19 1.34 -18.26
C ASP A 680 -4.43 1.78 -17.47
N VAL A 681 -5.51 2.11 -18.17
CA VAL A 681 -6.80 2.48 -17.55
C VAL A 681 -7.33 1.35 -16.66
N GLY A 682 -7.23 0.11 -17.14
CA GLY A 682 -7.63 -1.07 -16.38
C GLY A 682 -6.74 -1.31 -15.17
N LEU A 683 -5.44 -1.10 -15.30
CA LEU A 683 -4.45 -1.28 -14.24
C LEU A 683 -4.59 -0.23 -13.13
N HIS A 684 -4.82 1.03 -13.49
CA HIS A 684 -5.11 2.08 -12.52
C HIS A 684 -6.41 1.78 -11.77
N LYS A 685 -7.48 1.40 -12.47
CA LYS A 685 -8.74 1.01 -11.84
C LYS A 685 -8.59 -0.21 -10.92
N LEU A 686 -7.83 -1.22 -11.34
CA LEU A 686 -7.52 -2.41 -10.54
C LEU A 686 -6.76 -2.04 -9.26
N SER A 687 -5.74 -1.19 -9.37
CA SER A 687 -4.92 -0.72 -8.26
C SER A 687 -5.76 0.07 -7.25
N ASP A 688 -6.55 1.01 -7.77
CA ASP A 688 -7.42 1.89 -7.01
C ASP A 688 -8.44 1.09 -6.19
N VAL A 689 -9.25 0.24 -6.84
CA VAL A 689 -10.27 -0.57 -6.14
C VAL A 689 -9.64 -1.55 -5.14
N SER A 690 -8.50 -2.15 -5.48
CA SER A 690 -7.79 -3.05 -4.55
C SER A 690 -7.32 -2.34 -3.30
N ALA A 691 -6.80 -1.12 -3.43
CA ALA A 691 -6.32 -0.32 -2.30
C ALA A 691 -7.48 0.32 -1.50
N ARG A 692 -8.56 0.74 -2.16
CA ARG A 692 -9.74 1.36 -1.52
C ARG A 692 -10.52 0.41 -0.64
N GLU A 693 -10.66 -0.87 -1.01
CA GLU A 693 -11.42 -1.85 -0.20
C GLU A 693 -10.91 -1.91 1.24
N VAL A 694 -9.60 -1.82 1.41
CA VAL A 694 -8.96 -1.86 2.73
C VAL A 694 -9.15 -0.55 3.48
N ALA A 695 -9.18 0.59 2.78
CA ALA A 695 -9.46 1.89 3.39
C ALA A 695 -10.90 1.96 3.92
N GLU A 696 -11.88 1.46 3.17
CA GLU A 696 -13.29 1.38 3.62
C GLU A 696 -13.47 0.49 4.86
N TRP A 697 -12.64 -0.54 5.02
CA TRP A 697 -12.63 -1.38 6.21
C TRP A 697 -12.19 -0.63 7.47
N LEU A 698 -11.26 0.29 7.32
CA LEU A 698 -10.73 1.09 8.43
C LEU A 698 -11.85 1.97 8.98
N GLU A 699 -12.63 2.60 8.10
CA GLU A 699 -13.78 3.43 8.48
C GLU A 699 -14.84 2.63 9.23
N ILE A 700 -15.20 1.43 8.77
CA ILE A 700 -16.23 0.61 9.41
C ILE A 700 -15.80 0.09 10.79
N TYR A 701 -14.54 -0.32 10.94
CA TYR A 701 -14.08 -0.82 12.23
C TYR A 701 -13.93 0.28 13.27
N GLU A 702 -13.48 1.47 12.88
CA GLU A 702 -13.41 2.60 13.79
C GLU A 702 -14.78 3.06 14.27
N VAL A 703 -15.80 3.05 13.40
CA VAL A 703 -17.18 3.37 13.82
C VAL A 703 -17.66 2.38 14.89
N LYS A 704 -17.35 1.09 14.77
CA LYS A 704 -17.73 0.08 15.77
C LYS A 704 -17.00 0.22 17.11
N GLU A 705 -15.81 0.82 17.13
CA GLU A 705 -15.13 1.16 18.38
C GLU A 705 -15.76 2.37 19.08
N SER A 706 -16.34 3.29 18.31
CA SER A 706 -17.01 4.49 18.84
C SER A 706 -18.41 4.23 19.40
N GLU A 707 -19.00 3.07 19.10
CA GLU A 707 -20.23 2.62 19.74
C GLU A 707 -19.91 2.17 21.19
N PRO A 708 -20.39 2.88 22.23
CA PRO A 708 -20.29 2.36 23.59
C PRO A 708 -21.11 1.07 23.66
N GLY A 709 -20.42 -0.07 23.72
CA GLY A 709 -21.02 -1.40 23.86
C GLY A 709 -21.80 -1.60 25.15
#